data_AF-A0A5C5VWL3-F1
#
_entry.id   AF-A0A5C5VWL3-F1
#
_cell.length_a   1.000
_cell.length_b   1.000
_cell.length_c   1.000
_cell.angle_alpha   90.00
_cell.angle_beta   90.00
_cell.angle_gamma   90.00
#
_symmetry.space_group_name_H-M   'P 1'
#
loop_
_entity.id
_entity.type
_entity.pdbx_description
1 polymer ?
#
loop_
_entity_poly.entity_id
_entity_poly.type
_entity_poly.pdbx_seq_one_letter_code
_entity_poly.pdbx_strand_id
1 'polypeptide(L)'
;MRTNPLGHSRVWQGRLICFGTLLLTAAAAPRTLAQCEHLWTSRGSLPGVSGSVDAIAVYDDGSGPAFYAAGSFVVAGNVTAANIARWNGAAWSALPGLNGRVRAMAIFNGTLIAAGDFTTAGGASADRIASWNGAEWTALGAGVADSVRALAVFNGALVVGGVFPGGIRQWNGAAWSFPYGAADSWVESLVVFNNQLVAGGAFSMIRGVPARNVARWTGTTWEPLAAGLDGRVLALREFNGDLIAGGYFNQAGSAPFVARWSGSAWSGMGSGMSFWVQSLHVFAGQLYAGGGFSTAGGATVSYVARWTGTDWAAVGGGLGAYVYSLGDFAGALFAGGSFNDASSNGRPLAGIARWDGSNWTPVGGGLDDDVRVLAVHNGDLYAGGTFWTAHGLTVNRVARKVGDTWQPLASGLSGTPAAMVSFDGRLIVGGSFYYASGTPVNHIAAWDGQSWHPLGSGLGTGGYVSALTAYAGSLIAAGHFDRIGGVDAANIARWDGLNWTPLAAGLTGGYVQVNALCTYHDELYAAGAFSTAGDSPAAQIARWNGTTWSPVGGGITGSISPEVEALAVYNGELIAAGGFDSAGGVSTGSIARWNGSGWARLDRVHTGSPRELQVYDGVLFASGPVSGDDIMGWGGLNSFVVADNVGSAIDALVRYGESVYIGGRFLTAEGVASPYLVELAPASPRITRQPGAVATVAGGVAVFSADVLQYSSIRWRRNQVSLSDGPTGSGSVISGAMTPTLTIANAQSFDAAGYDAVVTNACASIRSLSATLALVAPGDLNCDGAVNILDITPLVLALIDPTAYAAQYPGCDIAIGDINDDGNVDVLDINPFVALLAGG
;
A
#
# COMPACT_ATOMS: atom_id res chain seq x y z
N MET A 1 13.50 -17.49 23.49
CA MET A 1 12.79 -18.49 22.65
C MET A 1 11.29 -18.35 22.90
N ARG A 2 10.43 -18.67 21.92
CA ARG A 2 9.05 -18.13 21.72
C ARG A 2 9.04 -16.74 21.07
N THR A 3 9.40 -16.71 19.79
CA THR A 3 8.95 -15.67 18.83
C THR A 3 7.48 -15.94 18.46
N ASN A 4 6.70 -14.88 18.19
CA ASN A 4 5.27 -14.98 17.90
C ASN A 4 4.95 -14.34 16.53
N PRO A 5 4.97 -15.11 15.42
CA PRO A 5 4.85 -14.57 14.06
C PRO A 5 3.39 -14.50 13.61
N LEU A 6 2.60 -13.59 14.18
CA LEU A 6 1.28 -13.24 13.64
C LEU A 6 1.43 -12.24 12.49
N GLY A 7 1.91 -12.76 11.35
CA GLY A 7 1.92 -12.04 10.07
C GLY A 7 0.49 -11.83 9.58
N HIS A 8 -0.19 -10.82 10.13
CA HIS A 8 -1.57 -10.53 9.76
C HIS A 8 -1.67 -9.99 8.35
N SER A 9 -2.83 -10.28 7.81
CA SER A 9 -2.96 -10.61 6.42
C SER A 9 -4.30 -10.06 5.92
N ARG A 10 -4.27 -9.03 5.05
CA ARG A 10 -5.40 -8.15 4.72
C ARG A 10 -6.02 -8.35 3.31
N VAL A 11 -6.85 -7.45 2.72
CA VAL A 11 -8.05 -7.96 2.00
C VAL A 11 -8.64 -7.29 0.73
N TRP A 12 -8.29 -7.58 -0.51
CA TRP A 12 -7.91 -6.42 -1.31
C TRP A 12 -8.58 -6.35 -2.71
N GLN A 13 -8.75 -5.19 -3.32
CA GLN A 13 -9.70 -4.94 -4.44
C GLN A 13 -11.13 -5.27 -4.12
N GLY A 14 -12.02 -4.83 -5.01
CA GLY A 14 -13.46 -4.69 -4.83
C GLY A 14 -13.97 -5.00 -3.43
N ARG A 15 -14.54 -4.02 -2.74
CA ARG A 15 -15.04 -4.22 -1.37
C ARG A 15 -14.07 -4.96 -0.43
N LEU A 16 -12.73 -4.76 -0.36
CA LEU A 16 -11.98 -4.88 0.93
C LEU A 16 -12.83 -4.53 2.16
N ILE A 17 -12.63 -5.12 3.35
CA ILE A 17 -13.25 -4.61 4.59
C ILE A 17 -12.24 -4.44 5.75
N CYS A 18 -12.70 -4.18 6.97
CA CYS A 18 -12.59 -3.05 7.89
C CYS A 18 -12.43 -3.47 9.36
N PHE A 19 -11.25 -3.34 10.00
CA PHE A 19 -10.85 -4.07 11.23
C PHE A 19 -10.67 -3.30 12.56
N GLY A 20 -11.71 -3.23 13.40
CA GLY A 20 -11.70 -2.65 14.76
C GLY A 20 -10.64 -3.28 15.63
N THR A 21 -9.51 -2.59 15.79
CA THR A 21 -8.30 -3.17 16.36
C THR A 21 -8.30 -3.06 17.88
N LEU A 22 -8.86 -4.09 18.54
CA LEU A 22 -8.84 -4.22 19.99
C LEU A 22 -7.41 -4.42 20.50
N LEU A 23 -6.77 -3.32 20.91
CA LEU A 23 -5.39 -3.28 21.43
C LEU A 23 -5.27 -4.05 22.76
N LEU A 24 -4.58 -5.18 22.72
CA LEU A 24 -4.06 -5.87 23.91
C LEU A 24 -2.57 -5.56 24.06
N THR A 25 -2.18 -4.99 25.20
CA THR A 25 -0.89 -4.32 25.39
C THR A 25 0.23 -5.26 25.82
N ALA A 26 1.40 -5.15 25.18
CA ALA A 26 2.69 -5.51 25.74
C ALA A 26 3.75 -4.56 25.15
N ALA A 27 4.54 -3.92 25.99
CA ALA A 27 5.33 -2.76 25.58
C ALA A 27 6.74 -3.10 25.08
N ALA A 28 7.06 -2.59 23.89
CA ALA A 28 8.34 -1.93 23.66
C ALA A 28 8.03 -0.58 23.01
N ALA A 29 8.19 0.53 23.73
CA ALA A 29 7.95 1.85 23.15
C ALA A 29 9.00 2.13 22.07
N PRO A 30 8.61 2.37 20.80
CA PRO A 30 9.57 2.81 19.80
C PRO A 30 10.15 4.17 20.22
N ARG A 31 11.42 4.40 19.91
CA ARG A 31 12.04 5.72 20.16
C ARG A 31 11.27 6.76 19.34
N THR A 32 10.91 7.86 20.00
CA THR A 32 10.01 8.94 19.54
C THR A 32 9.98 9.19 18.02
N LEU A 33 9.04 8.57 17.31
CA LEU A 33 8.80 8.76 15.87
C LEU A 33 7.78 9.86 15.53
N ALA A 34 7.05 10.37 16.53
CA ALA A 34 5.91 11.29 16.38
C ALA A 34 6.24 12.71 15.81
N GLN A 35 7.46 12.94 15.32
CA GLN A 35 7.83 14.15 14.57
C GLN A 35 8.02 13.87 13.06
N CYS A 36 8.05 12.61 12.64
CA CYS A 36 8.37 12.20 11.27
C CYS A 36 7.13 11.91 10.40
N GLU A 37 6.00 11.56 11.00
CA GLU A 37 4.71 11.36 10.32
C GLU A 37 4.27 12.55 9.44
N HIS A 38 4.78 13.74 9.75
CA HIS A 38 4.50 14.98 9.03
C HIS A 38 5.45 15.27 7.84
N LEU A 39 6.42 14.39 7.56
CA LEU A 39 7.52 14.60 6.61
C LEU A 39 7.75 13.40 5.67
N TRP A 40 6.67 12.72 5.30
CA TRP A 40 6.68 11.68 4.28
C TRP A 40 6.97 12.26 2.88
N THR A 41 7.97 11.73 2.17
CA THR A 41 8.38 12.24 0.85
C THR A 41 8.64 11.15 -0.18
N SER A 42 8.20 11.46 -1.40
CA SER A 42 8.75 11.05 -2.69
C SER A 42 10.28 11.35 -2.85
N ARG A 43 11.08 10.44 -3.44
CA ARG A 43 12.57 10.42 -3.66
C ARG A 43 13.26 9.46 -4.74
N GLY A 44 13.32 9.80 -6.04
CA GLY A 44 14.05 9.24 -7.21
C GLY A 44 13.98 7.81 -7.85
N SER A 45 13.98 6.68 -7.13
CA SER A 45 15.15 5.78 -7.27
C SER A 45 15.08 4.26 -7.60
N LEU A 46 14.07 3.62 -8.21
CA LEU A 46 14.06 2.13 -8.41
C LEU A 46 13.60 1.78 -9.84
N PRO A 47 13.82 0.53 -10.32
CA PRO A 47 13.54 0.19 -11.71
C PRO A 47 12.20 -0.49 -11.93
N GLY A 48 11.80 -0.42 -13.20
CA GLY A 48 10.57 -1.00 -13.61
C GLY A 48 10.22 -1.11 -15.08
N VAL A 49 9.03 -1.66 -15.32
CA VAL A 49 8.69 -2.62 -16.39
C VAL A 49 7.79 -2.09 -17.53
N SER A 50 6.55 -2.58 -17.64
CA SER A 50 5.44 -2.25 -18.51
C SER A 50 4.04 -2.61 -17.93
N GLY A 51 3.76 -2.43 -16.62
CA GLY A 51 2.53 -2.87 -15.93
C GLY A 51 2.13 -2.01 -14.70
N SER A 52 0.95 -2.20 -14.04
CA SER A 52 0.40 -1.69 -12.71
C SER A 52 -0.10 -2.70 -11.60
N VAL A 53 0.42 -2.82 -10.36
CA VAL A 53 0.29 -4.02 -9.45
C VAL A 53 -1.08 -3.99 -8.88
N ASP A 54 -2.00 -4.84 -9.30
CA ASP A 54 -3.19 -4.86 -8.50
C ASP A 54 -2.94 -5.19 -7.01
N ALA A 55 -2.09 -6.09 -6.46
CA ALA A 55 -1.96 -6.26 -4.97
C ALA A 55 -0.59 -6.45 -4.32
N ILE A 56 -0.50 -6.45 -2.96
CA ILE A 56 0.53 -7.17 -2.17
C ILE A 56 0.13 -7.93 -0.79
N ALA A 57 1.00 -8.71 -0.07
CA ALA A 57 0.87 -9.59 1.16
C ALA A 57 2.17 -10.16 1.97
N VAL A 58 2.72 -9.62 3.08
CA VAL A 58 4.10 -9.94 3.66
C VAL A 58 4.54 -11.45 3.77
N TYR A 59 5.73 -11.84 3.26
CA TYR A 59 6.30 -13.23 3.32
C TYR A 59 7.85 -13.35 3.38
N ASP A 60 8.34 -14.55 3.74
CA ASP A 60 9.74 -15.03 3.75
C ASP A 60 9.79 -16.50 3.27
N ASP A 61 10.48 -16.79 2.15
CA ASP A 61 10.60 -18.14 1.54
C ASP A 61 11.74 -18.99 2.11
N GLY A 62 12.32 -18.57 3.23
CA GLY A 62 13.55 -19.13 3.78
C GLY A 62 14.81 -18.45 3.25
N SER A 63 14.70 -17.47 2.35
CA SER A 63 15.81 -16.57 1.98
C SER A 63 15.73 -15.17 2.63
N GLY A 64 14.75 -14.94 3.50
CA GLY A 64 14.55 -13.71 4.26
C GLY A 64 13.35 -12.88 3.76
N PRO A 65 12.87 -11.90 4.55
CA PRO A 65 11.75 -11.05 4.16
C PRO A 65 12.04 -10.21 2.91
N ALA A 66 11.26 -10.47 1.87
CA ALA A 66 11.34 -9.88 0.53
C ALA A 66 9.90 -9.73 0.03
N PHE A 67 9.52 -8.68 -0.71
CA PHE A 67 8.12 -8.60 -1.18
C PHE A 67 7.85 -9.23 -2.53
N TYR A 68 6.60 -9.66 -2.65
CA TYR A 68 6.09 -10.29 -3.82
C TYR A 68 4.85 -9.49 -4.29
N ALA A 69 5.06 -8.51 -5.19
CA ALA A 69 4.18 -7.62 -6.00
C ALA A 69 3.28 -8.30 -7.08
N ALA A 70 1.94 -8.12 -7.18
CA ALA A 70 1.14 -8.73 -8.29
C ALA A 70 0.00 -7.99 -9.00
N GLY A 71 -0.35 -8.49 -10.18
CA GLY A 71 -1.29 -7.95 -11.16
C GLY A 71 -1.04 -8.61 -12.54
N SER A 72 -0.05 -8.11 -13.32
CA SER A 72 0.07 -8.34 -14.76
C SER A 72 1.40 -8.01 -15.63
N PHE A 73 2.18 -8.97 -16.27
CA PHE A 73 3.42 -8.85 -17.15
C PHE A 73 3.87 -9.66 -18.43
N VAL A 74 4.69 -8.99 -19.31
CA VAL A 74 5.32 -9.48 -20.59
C VAL A 74 6.96 -9.87 -20.66
N VAL A 75 7.38 -8.54 -20.27
CA VAL A 75 8.67 -7.67 -20.19
C VAL A 75 8.98 -6.89 -18.88
N ALA A 76 10.15 -7.08 -18.21
CA ALA A 76 10.27 -6.87 -16.75
C ALA A 76 11.28 -5.96 -16.07
N GLY A 77 11.36 -4.70 -16.44
CA GLY A 77 12.28 -3.76 -15.80
C GLY A 77 13.61 -3.99 -16.45
N ASN A 78 14.15 -5.19 -16.22
CA ASN A 78 14.87 -5.97 -17.21
C ASN A 78 14.68 -7.52 -17.16
N VAL A 79 13.92 -8.09 -16.21
CA VAL A 79 13.68 -9.56 -16.07
C VAL A 79 12.66 -10.07 -17.13
N THR A 80 12.29 -11.35 -17.16
CA THR A 80 11.29 -11.92 -18.12
C THR A 80 10.54 -13.10 -17.52
N ALA A 81 9.21 -13.13 -17.64
CA ALA A 81 8.37 -13.76 -16.62
C ALA A 81 6.84 -13.65 -16.85
N ALA A 82 6.05 -14.72 -17.01
CA ALA A 82 4.61 -14.63 -17.41
C ALA A 82 3.49 -14.97 -16.37
N ASN A 83 2.80 -14.03 -15.73
CA ASN A 83 1.92 -14.01 -14.50
C ASN A 83 2.40 -14.43 -12.93
N ILE A 84 2.72 -13.81 -11.69
CA ILE A 84 3.89 -13.24 -10.77
C ILE A 84 5.00 -12.01 -10.88
N ALA A 85 5.38 -11.19 -9.81
CA ALA A 85 6.75 -10.48 -9.65
C ALA A 85 7.44 -10.08 -8.22
N ARG A 86 8.71 -10.42 -7.82
CA ARG A 86 9.35 -10.27 -6.44
C ARG A 86 10.69 -9.52 -6.34
N TRP A 87 10.86 -8.79 -5.22
CA TRP A 87 11.99 -7.94 -4.86
C TRP A 87 12.59 -8.22 -3.47
N ASN A 88 13.92 -8.10 -3.34
CA ASN A 88 14.68 -8.41 -2.11
C ASN A 88 15.27 -7.21 -1.33
N GLY A 89 14.95 -5.98 -1.74
CA GLY A 89 15.59 -4.75 -1.23
C GLY A 89 16.40 -4.01 -2.30
N ALA A 90 17.00 -4.74 -3.26
CA ALA A 90 17.88 -4.17 -4.30
C ALA A 90 17.62 -4.67 -5.73
N ALA A 91 16.95 -5.81 -5.94
CA ALA A 91 16.75 -6.41 -7.26
C ALA A 91 15.46 -7.24 -7.40
N TRP A 92 15.00 -7.35 -8.65
CA TRP A 92 13.94 -8.23 -9.18
C TRP A 92 14.48 -9.67 -9.42
N SER A 93 13.71 -10.74 -9.14
CA SER A 93 14.26 -12.12 -8.94
C SER A 93 13.38 -13.34 -9.38
N ALA A 94 13.55 -13.78 -10.64
CA ALA A 94 12.74 -14.76 -11.42
C ALA A 94 12.36 -16.12 -10.77
N LEU A 95 11.21 -16.75 -11.12
CA LEU A 95 10.73 -18.08 -10.64
C LEU A 95 10.17 -19.00 -11.79
N PRO A 96 9.01 -19.73 -11.76
CA PRO A 96 8.45 -20.42 -12.98
C PRO A 96 7.24 -19.73 -13.71
N GLY A 97 6.66 -20.27 -14.82
CA GLY A 97 5.84 -19.56 -15.87
C GLY A 97 4.27 -19.71 -15.94
N LEU A 98 3.37 -18.72 -15.74
CA LEU A 98 1.90 -18.73 -15.50
C LEU A 98 1.04 -18.46 -16.70
N ASN A 99 -0.23 -18.64 -16.44
CA ASN A 99 -1.34 -18.01 -17.09
C ASN A 99 -2.12 -17.07 -16.08
N GLY A 100 -3.36 -16.62 -16.29
CA GLY A 100 -4.14 -15.46 -15.72
C GLY A 100 -3.56 -14.23 -14.92
N ARG A 101 -4.40 -13.30 -14.44
CA ARG A 101 -4.03 -12.05 -13.72
C ARG A 101 -4.12 -12.35 -12.23
N VAL A 102 -3.13 -12.16 -11.42
CA VAL A 102 -2.92 -12.86 -10.12
C VAL A 102 -4.06 -13.19 -9.05
N ARG A 103 -5.29 -12.71 -9.00
CA ARG A 103 -6.20 -12.51 -7.80
C ARG A 103 -5.92 -12.54 -6.22
N ALA A 104 -5.43 -13.50 -5.38
CA ALA A 104 -5.09 -13.38 -3.88
C ALA A 104 -4.26 -14.42 -3.04
N MET A 105 -3.44 -13.98 -2.04
CA MET A 105 -2.65 -14.77 -1.02
C MET A 105 -2.78 -14.34 0.45
N ALA A 106 -1.79 -14.33 1.47
CA ALA A 106 -1.74 -14.06 2.99
C ALA A 106 -0.40 -13.71 3.75
N ILE A 107 -0.04 -14.13 5.00
CA ILE A 107 -0.06 -15.41 5.82
C ILE A 107 -1.34 -16.04 6.49
N PHE A 108 -1.47 -17.38 6.38
CA PHE A 108 -2.32 -18.34 7.15
C PHE A 108 -1.74 -19.76 7.02
N ASN A 109 -1.83 -20.60 8.07
CA ASN A 109 -1.19 -21.93 8.14
C ASN A 109 0.30 -21.99 7.73
N GLY A 110 0.99 -20.85 7.69
CA GLY A 110 2.41 -20.72 7.33
C GLY A 110 2.76 -21.11 5.89
N THR A 111 1.78 -21.50 5.08
CA THR A 111 2.00 -21.83 3.67
C THR A 111 1.73 -20.59 2.84
N LEU A 112 1.18 -20.78 1.64
CA LEU A 112 1.10 -19.78 0.60
C LEU A 112 0.03 -20.15 -0.44
N ILE A 113 -1.23 -19.69 -0.32
CA ILE A 113 -2.36 -20.05 -1.22
C ILE A 113 -3.18 -18.77 -1.57
N ALA A 114 -3.65 -18.31 -2.75
CA ALA A 114 -3.31 -18.47 -4.25
C ALA A 114 -4.80 -18.29 -4.80
N ALA A 115 -5.26 -17.38 -5.66
CA ALA A 115 -6.68 -17.18 -5.93
C ALA A 115 -7.06 -16.40 -7.19
N GLY A 116 -8.22 -16.72 -7.80
CA GLY A 116 -8.93 -15.98 -8.86
C GLY A 116 -9.36 -16.89 -10.04
N ASP A 117 -9.74 -16.41 -11.22
CA ASP A 117 -9.88 -17.13 -12.52
C ASP A 117 -8.77 -18.11 -13.13
N PHE A 118 -7.85 -18.83 -12.44
CA PHE A 118 -6.65 -19.42 -13.14
C PHE A 118 -6.53 -20.86 -13.59
N THR A 119 -5.55 -21.09 -14.51
CA THR A 119 -5.59 -22.18 -15.50
C THR A 119 -4.27 -22.76 -16.23
N THR A 120 -3.17 -23.25 -15.58
CA THR A 120 -2.32 -24.53 -15.80
C THR A 120 -1.29 -25.00 -14.64
N ALA A 121 -1.59 -25.72 -13.52
CA ALA A 121 -0.92 -25.76 -12.14
C ALA A 121 0.55 -26.15 -11.88
N GLY A 122 1.49 -25.21 -11.84
CA GLY A 122 2.91 -25.53 -12.03
C GLY A 122 3.17 -26.23 -13.38
N GLY A 123 2.14 -26.26 -14.23
CA GLY A 123 1.90 -27.13 -15.38
C GLY A 123 0.54 -27.86 -15.33
N ALA A 124 0.03 -28.23 -14.13
CA ALA A 124 -1.05 -29.20 -13.88
C ALA A 124 -2.51 -28.64 -13.78
N SER A 125 -3.34 -29.14 -12.85
CA SER A 125 -4.67 -28.58 -12.53
C SER A 125 -4.71 -28.02 -11.09
N ALA A 126 -5.14 -26.77 -10.94
CA ALA A 126 -5.48 -26.12 -9.67
C ALA A 126 -6.48 -24.93 -9.82
N ASP A 127 -7.14 -24.75 -10.95
CA ASP A 127 -8.50 -24.18 -11.14
C ASP A 127 -9.06 -23.08 -10.23
N ARG A 128 -8.32 -22.06 -9.78
CA ARG A 128 -8.79 -20.83 -9.08
C ARG A 128 -8.22 -20.58 -7.69
N ILE A 129 -7.53 -21.55 -7.07
CA ILE A 129 -6.71 -21.41 -5.84
C ILE A 129 -5.63 -22.51 -5.78
N ALA A 130 -4.54 -22.50 -5.01
CA ALA A 130 -3.62 -23.68 -5.04
C ALA A 130 -2.93 -24.04 -3.71
N SER A 131 -1.60 -23.89 -3.66
CA SER A 131 -0.75 -23.58 -2.50
C SER A 131 0.71 -23.45 -2.96
N TRP A 132 1.65 -23.05 -2.09
CA TRP A 132 3.13 -23.16 -2.16
C TRP A 132 3.65 -23.16 -0.74
N ASN A 133 4.95 -23.32 -0.61
CA ASN A 133 5.67 -23.71 0.61
C ASN A 133 7.12 -23.18 0.68
N GLY A 134 7.61 -22.52 -0.37
CA GLY A 134 9.01 -22.14 -0.60
C GLY A 134 9.52 -22.61 -1.97
N ALA A 135 8.89 -23.63 -2.58
CA ALA A 135 9.42 -24.28 -3.79
C ALA A 135 8.40 -24.79 -4.84
N GLU A 136 7.17 -25.17 -4.47
CA GLU A 136 6.23 -25.88 -5.38
C GLU A 136 4.74 -25.59 -5.11
N TRP A 137 3.80 -26.38 -5.66
CA TRP A 137 2.38 -26.04 -5.76
C TRP A 137 1.41 -27.22 -5.53
N THR A 138 0.28 -27.07 -4.79
CA THR A 138 -0.41 -28.23 -4.15
C THR A 138 -1.97 -28.16 -3.98
N ALA A 139 -2.64 -29.36 -3.84
CA ALA A 139 -4.06 -29.91 -4.07
C ALA A 139 -5.24 -29.70 -3.02
N LEU A 140 -6.60 -29.41 -3.13
CA LEU A 140 -7.83 -28.99 -3.97
C LEU A 140 -8.74 -30.11 -4.41
N GLY A 141 -8.88 -31.11 -3.55
CA GLY A 141 -10.18 -31.67 -3.28
C GLY A 141 -10.97 -32.15 -4.48
N ALA A 142 -12.27 -32.34 -4.23
CA ALA A 142 -13.18 -32.76 -5.28
C ALA A 142 -13.48 -31.64 -6.28
N GLY A 143 -13.49 -30.32 -5.90
CA GLY A 143 -12.81 -29.08 -6.40
C GLY A 143 -13.58 -27.74 -6.82
N VAL A 144 -13.42 -26.97 -7.93
CA VAL A 144 -14.40 -25.91 -8.42
C VAL A 144 -14.35 -25.56 -9.93
N ALA A 145 -14.62 -24.28 -10.29
CA ALA A 145 -15.85 -23.83 -10.94
C ALA A 145 -16.06 -22.29 -11.18
N ASP A 146 -15.22 -21.28 -10.83
CA ASP A 146 -15.30 -19.92 -11.49
C ASP A 146 -14.11 -18.87 -11.36
N SER A 147 -14.18 -17.65 -10.77
CA SER A 147 -13.03 -16.72 -10.54
C SER A 147 -12.50 -16.74 -9.08
N VAL A 148 -12.25 -15.59 -8.39
CA VAL A 148 -12.21 -15.27 -6.91
C VAL A 148 -12.86 -13.90 -6.55
N ARG A 149 -13.58 -13.81 -5.40
CA ARG A 149 -14.05 -12.56 -4.78
C ARG A 149 -13.29 -12.21 -3.47
N ALA A 150 -13.48 -12.62 -2.16
CA ALA A 150 -13.32 -11.81 -0.83
C ALA A 150 -12.78 -12.12 0.72
N LEU A 151 -11.92 -11.42 1.59
CA LEU A 151 -11.25 -11.97 2.93
C LEU A 151 -11.44 -11.58 4.47
N ALA A 152 -11.51 -12.53 5.41
CA ALA A 152 -11.11 -12.22 6.81
C ALA A 152 -10.56 -13.37 7.63
N VAL A 153 -9.30 -13.37 8.09
CA VAL A 153 -8.92 -14.43 9.04
C VAL A 153 -9.77 -14.32 10.30
N PHE A 154 -10.65 -15.29 10.49
CA PHE A 154 -11.66 -15.27 11.55
C PHE A 154 -11.93 -16.67 12.07
N ASN A 155 -12.23 -16.78 13.36
CA ASN A 155 -12.39 -18.04 14.11
C ASN A 155 -11.26 -19.06 13.87
N GLY A 156 -10.05 -18.56 13.55
CA GLY A 156 -8.79 -19.32 13.36
C GLY A 156 -8.43 -19.67 11.90
N ALA A 157 -9.04 -18.98 10.92
CA ALA A 157 -9.66 -19.73 9.82
C ALA A 157 -9.89 -18.82 8.53
N LEU A 158 -10.03 -19.35 7.28
CA LEU A 158 -10.04 -18.75 5.89
C LEU A 158 -11.28 -19.09 4.86
N VAL A 159 -12.31 -18.23 4.55
CA VAL A 159 -13.55 -18.49 3.74
C VAL A 159 -13.31 -18.09 2.31
N VAL A 160 -14.22 -17.37 1.62
CA VAL A 160 -14.77 -17.85 0.34
C VAL A 160 -15.97 -16.94 -0.17
N GLY A 161 -15.94 -16.26 -1.36
CA GLY A 161 -17.19 -15.94 -2.12
C GLY A 161 -17.26 -15.22 -3.53
N GLY A 162 -18.44 -15.18 -4.21
CA GLY A 162 -18.69 -14.68 -5.62
C GLY A 162 -19.65 -15.40 -6.67
N VAL A 163 -19.57 -15.26 -8.04
CA VAL A 163 -20.50 -15.87 -9.08
C VAL A 163 -20.36 -17.37 -9.53
N PHE A 164 -20.68 -18.38 -8.73
CA PHE A 164 -20.65 -19.85 -8.98
C PHE A 164 -21.96 -20.74 -8.74
N PRO A 165 -22.58 -21.25 -7.61
CA PRO A 165 -24.00 -20.88 -7.23
C PRO A 165 -24.40 -20.45 -5.74
N GLY A 166 -24.73 -19.15 -5.41
CA GLY A 166 -25.37 -18.66 -4.13
C GLY A 166 -24.84 -17.50 -3.22
N GLY A 167 -24.04 -16.54 -3.69
CA GLY A 167 -23.37 -15.48 -2.91
C GLY A 167 -22.35 -15.80 -1.80
N ILE A 168 -22.51 -16.72 -0.82
CA ILE A 168 -21.51 -16.90 0.29
C ILE A 168 -21.41 -18.26 1.03
N ARG A 169 -20.21 -18.65 1.54
CA ARG A 169 -19.74 -20.06 1.73
C ARG A 169 -18.51 -20.31 2.69
N GLN A 170 -18.05 -21.54 3.02
CA GLN A 170 -16.94 -21.87 3.99
C GLN A 170 -16.27 -23.28 3.93
N TRP A 171 -15.02 -23.45 4.39
CA TRP A 171 -14.27 -24.74 4.28
C TRP A 171 -14.79 -25.78 5.32
N ASN A 172 -13.94 -26.75 5.68
CA ASN A 172 -13.87 -27.40 7.01
C ASN A 172 -12.57 -28.20 7.20
N GLY A 173 -11.51 -27.85 6.46
CA GLY A 173 -10.25 -28.60 6.36
C GLY A 173 -10.25 -29.64 5.25
N ALA A 174 -11.40 -30.14 4.84
CA ALA A 174 -11.52 -31.21 3.85
C ALA A 174 -12.34 -30.81 2.64
N ALA A 175 -13.61 -30.50 2.86
CA ALA A 175 -14.56 -30.19 1.81
C ALA A 175 -15.21 -28.84 2.10
N TRP A 176 -16.32 -28.61 1.44
CA TRP A 176 -16.73 -27.28 1.15
C TRP A 176 -18.22 -27.18 1.47
N SER A 177 -18.54 -26.19 2.31
CA SER A 177 -19.81 -26.08 3.02
C SER A 177 -20.33 -24.64 3.08
N PHE A 178 -21.63 -24.47 2.97
CA PHE A 178 -22.44 -23.24 3.36
C PHE A 178 -23.42 -22.63 6.18
N PRO A 179 -23.15 -23.23 7.42
CA PRO A 179 -24.57 -23.21 8.87
C PRO A 179 -25.88 -22.43 8.62
N TYR A 180 -25.96 -21.10 8.59
CA TYR A 180 -27.27 -20.45 8.46
C TYR A 180 -27.37 -19.18 7.58
N GLY A 181 -27.22 -19.23 6.24
CA GLY A 181 -27.54 -18.10 5.33
C GLY A 181 -27.52 -18.28 3.79
N ALA A 182 -28.02 -17.28 3.04
CA ALA A 182 -28.55 -17.35 1.66
C ALA A 182 -28.41 -16.10 0.72
N ALA A 183 -27.45 -15.97 -0.21
CA ALA A 183 -27.10 -14.67 -0.85
C ALA A 183 -27.22 -14.54 -2.40
N ASP A 184 -28.30 -13.97 -2.91
CA ASP A 184 -28.84 -14.02 -4.28
C ASP A 184 -28.24 -13.29 -5.52
N SER A 185 -26.99 -12.77 -5.59
CA SER A 185 -26.28 -12.02 -6.70
C SER A 185 -25.08 -11.17 -6.19
N TRP A 186 -24.94 -9.90 -6.57
CA TRP A 186 -23.74 -9.09 -6.72
C TRP A 186 -22.76 -9.01 -5.47
N VAL A 187 -22.21 -10.10 -4.76
CA VAL A 187 -21.14 -10.42 -3.64
C VAL A 187 -19.49 -10.35 -3.74
N GLU A 188 -18.68 -9.82 -2.77
CA GLU A 188 -17.24 -9.33 -2.77
C GLU A 188 -16.61 -8.63 -1.45
N SER A 189 -15.43 -9.04 -1.01
CA SER A 189 -14.49 -8.80 0.14
C SER A 189 -14.73 -9.22 1.56
N LEU A 190 -13.71 -9.24 2.42
CA LEU A 190 -13.94 -9.47 3.83
C LEU A 190 -13.10 -8.65 4.83
N VAL A 191 -13.42 -8.83 6.12
CA VAL A 191 -12.61 -8.54 7.32
C VAL A 191 -13.26 -9.13 8.58
N VAL A 192 -12.58 -9.04 9.73
CA VAL A 192 -13.17 -8.97 11.09
C VAL A 192 -13.19 -7.51 11.62
N PHE A 193 -13.96 -7.13 12.64
CA PHE A 193 -13.97 -5.79 13.28
C PHE A 193 -14.50 -5.85 14.71
N ASN A 194 -13.80 -5.48 15.78
CA ASN A 194 -14.29 -5.74 17.16
C ASN A 194 -14.69 -7.23 17.37
N ASN A 195 -14.10 -8.16 16.60
CA ASN A 195 -14.48 -9.58 16.45
C ASN A 195 -15.73 -9.84 15.57
N GLN A 196 -16.19 -8.80 14.91
CA GLN A 196 -17.47 -8.60 14.24
C GLN A 196 -17.39 -7.65 12.98
N LEU A 197 -16.54 -7.84 11.96
CA LEU A 197 -16.67 -8.79 10.84
C LEU A 197 -17.90 -8.27 9.96
N VAL A 198 -17.90 -8.03 8.62
CA VAL A 198 -18.57 -6.83 8.02
C VAL A 198 -19.04 -6.71 6.47
N ALA A 199 -19.94 -7.45 5.77
CA ALA A 199 -20.22 -7.23 4.28
C ALA A 199 -21.09 -6.13 3.64
N GLY A 200 -20.67 -5.56 2.48
CA GLY A 200 -21.47 -4.63 1.64
C GLY A 200 -22.60 -5.29 0.85
N GLY A 201 -22.94 -4.76 -0.37
CA GLY A 201 -23.17 -5.38 -1.71
C GLY A 201 -24.50 -5.43 -2.49
N ALA A 202 -24.44 -5.22 -3.82
CA ALA A 202 -25.44 -4.56 -4.72
C ALA A 202 -27.03 -4.68 -4.58
N PHE A 203 -27.71 -4.91 -3.42
CA PHE A 203 -29.00 -5.65 -3.22
C PHE A 203 -30.25 -5.14 -2.42
N SER A 204 -31.15 -5.96 -1.78
CA SER A 204 -32.17 -5.62 -0.72
C SER A 204 -32.78 -6.54 0.45
N MET A 205 -32.59 -7.88 0.62
CA MET A 205 -33.09 -8.82 1.68
C MET A 205 -32.27 -10.10 2.22
N ILE A 206 -31.70 -10.20 3.44
CA ILE A 206 -30.95 -11.32 4.11
C ILE A 206 -31.73 -12.55 4.62
N ARG A 207 -32.26 -13.49 3.79
CA ARG A 207 -32.85 -14.88 4.14
C ARG A 207 -34.52 -15.14 4.59
N GLY A 208 -34.80 -13.95 3.83
CA GLY A 208 -35.94 -13.16 3.22
C GLY A 208 -36.30 -11.73 3.72
N VAL A 209 -35.32 -10.82 3.96
CA VAL A 209 -35.33 -9.83 5.08
C VAL A 209 -34.58 -8.54 4.89
N PRO A 210 -34.85 -7.31 5.38
CA PRO A 210 -34.04 -6.20 4.95
C PRO A 210 -32.57 -6.31 5.37
N ALA A 211 -31.68 -6.54 4.42
CA ALA A 211 -30.60 -5.60 4.40
C ALA A 211 -30.44 -4.95 3.08
N ARG A 212 -30.27 -3.66 3.20
CA ARG A 212 -29.71 -2.91 2.15
C ARG A 212 -28.86 -1.87 2.81
N ASN A 213 -27.61 -2.16 2.88
CA ASN A 213 -26.86 -2.46 1.69
C ASN A 213 -25.79 -3.49 2.02
N VAL A 214 -25.93 -4.06 3.22
CA VAL A 214 -24.82 -4.51 4.00
C VAL A 214 -25.41 -5.16 5.29
N ALA A 215 -24.82 -6.15 6.01
CA ALA A 215 -25.40 -6.61 7.33
C ALA A 215 -24.52 -7.26 8.46
N ARG A 216 -24.97 -7.32 9.75
CA ARG A 216 -24.25 -7.92 10.96
C ARG A 216 -24.91 -9.21 11.49
N TRP A 217 -24.08 -10.16 11.95
CA TRP A 217 -24.40 -11.47 12.58
C TRP A 217 -24.13 -11.49 14.10
N THR A 218 -25.10 -11.46 14.98
CA THR A 218 -24.89 -11.42 16.45
C THR A 218 -24.01 -12.54 17.04
N GLY A 219 -23.70 -13.58 16.28
CA GLY A 219 -23.40 -14.93 16.75
C GLY A 219 -24.46 -15.93 16.28
N THR A 220 -25.64 -15.45 15.82
CA THR A 220 -26.79 -16.31 15.44
C THR A 220 -27.82 -15.62 14.50
N THR A 221 -28.16 -14.37 14.84
CA THR A 221 -29.29 -13.54 14.38
C THR A 221 -28.81 -12.14 14.04
N TRP A 222 -29.71 -11.31 13.51
CA TRP A 222 -29.25 -10.55 12.38
C TRP A 222 -30.05 -9.37 11.89
N GLU A 223 -29.27 -8.44 11.36
CA GLU A 223 -29.23 -6.99 11.78
C GLU A 223 -28.90 -6.40 10.35
N PRO A 224 -29.87 -5.87 9.57
CA PRO A 224 -30.67 -4.64 9.65
C PRO A 224 -30.14 -3.20 9.85
N LEU A 225 -29.29 -2.68 8.98
CA LEU A 225 -28.47 -1.51 9.21
C LEU A 225 -29.07 -0.13 8.85
N ALA A 226 -30.07 0.33 9.57
CA ALA A 226 -30.89 1.56 9.56
C ALA A 226 -31.36 2.36 8.34
N ALA A 227 -30.62 2.47 7.25
CA ALA A 227 -31.16 2.94 5.99
C ALA A 227 -30.48 2.37 4.77
N GLY A 228 -29.36 2.91 4.30
CA GLY A 228 -29.07 2.89 2.86
C GLY A 228 -29.95 3.88 2.11
N LEU A 229 -29.94 3.82 0.78
CA LEU A 229 -29.91 4.93 -0.20
C LEU A 229 -30.14 4.65 -1.73
N ASP A 230 -29.21 4.76 -2.73
CA ASP A 230 -29.47 4.54 -4.20
C ASP A 230 -28.39 3.92 -5.23
N GLY A 231 -27.13 3.42 -4.93
CA GLY A 231 -26.13 2.90 -5.99
C GLY A 231 -25.16 1.71 -5.66
N ARG A 232 -24.04 1.36 -6.41
CA ARG A 232 -23.20 0.06 -6.47
C ARG A 232 -21.89 -0.17 -5.61
N VAL A 233 -21.00 -1.17 -5.85
CA VAL A 233 -20.38 -1.94 -4.74
C VAL A 233 -18.85 -2.08 -4.66
N LEU A 234 -18.03 -1.16 -4.13
CA LEU A 234 -16.59 -1.38 -4.29
C LEU A 234 -15.62 -0.67 -3.26
N ALA A 235 -15.29 -1.28 -2.08
CA ALA A 235 -14.36 -0.84 -0.95
C ALA A 235 -14.93 -0.83 0.49
N LEU A 236 -14.24 -1.08 1.62
CA LEU A 236 -14.59 -0.98 3.04
C LEU A 236 -13.31 -1.10 3.96
N ARG A 237 -13.03 -0.37 5.08
CA ARG A 237 -11.81 -0.55 5.98
C ARG A 237 -11.80 0.14 7.40
N GLU A 238 -11.19 -0.30 8.50
CA GLU A 238 -11.15 0.44 9.82
C GLU A 238 -9.87 1.20 10.01
N PHE A 239 -9.83 2.26 10.84
CA PHE A 239 -8.67 3.15 11.08
C PHE A 239 -8.42 3.73 12.48
N ASN A 240 -8.08 2.94 13.50
CA ASN A 240 -7.98 3.46 14.88
C ASN A 240 -9.39 3.71 15.47
N GLY A 241 -10.35 2.79 15.26
CA GLY A 241 -11.73 2.92 15.74
C GLY A 241 -12.79 2.53 14.70
N ASP A 242 -13.60 3.50 14.31
CA ASP A 242 -14.64 3.67 13.28
C ASP A 242 -14.27 3.05 11.89
N LEU A 243 -15.13 3.01 10.84
CA LEU A 243 -14.83 2.10 9.70
C LEU A 243 -15.46 2.44 8.26
N ILE A 244 -14.77 2.14 7.10
CA ILE A 244 -14.59 2.71 5.68
C ILE A 244 -15.41 1.90 4.61
N ALA A 245 -15.81 2.34 3.38
CA ALA A 245 -16.54 1.64 2.24
C ALA A 245 -16.29 1.98 0.68
N GLY A 246 -17.30 2.14 -0.21
CA GLY A 246 -17.14 2.45 -1.66
C GLY A 246 -18.35 2.19 -2.58
N GLY A 247 -18.35 2.36 -3.91
CA GLY A 247 -19.53 2.16 -4.79
C GLY A 247 -19.83 3.09 -6.00
N TYR A 248 -21.11 3.48 -6.15
CA TYR A 248 -21.67 4.47 -7.12
C TYR A 248 -22.78 5.26 -6.32
N PHE A 249 -22.89 6.63 -6.26
CA PHE A 249 -23.09 7.24 -4.91
C PHE A 249 -23.69 8.68 -4.41
N ASN A 250 -24.88 9.30 -4.68
CA ASN A 250 -25.31 10.67 -4.14
C ASN A 250 -26.31 11.04 -2.88
N GLN A 251 -26.61 10.35 -1.74
CA GLN A 251 -27.23 10.80 -0.41
C GLN A 251 -26.96 9.74 0.78
N ALA A 252 -26.49 9.71 2.10
CA ALA A 252 -25.86 10.46 3.29
C ALA A 252 -24.31 10.73 3.38
N GLY A 253 -23.70 11.79 3.96
CA GLY A 253 -24.12 13.06 4.63
C GLY A 253 -23.80 14.43 3.94
N SER A 254 -22.66 15.15 4.04
CA SER A 254 -22.50 16.56 3.48
C SER A 254 -21.33 16.75 2.57
N ALA A 255 -20.61 15.67 2.47
CA ALA A 255 -19.41 15.38 1.81
C ALA A 255 -19.54 15.14 0.32
N PRO A 256 -20.64 15.49 -0.33
CA PRO A 256 -21.04 14.76 -1.53
C PRO A 256 -20.78 13.15 -1.43
N PHE A 257 -21.07 12.17 -2.35
CA PHE A 257 -20.69 10.73 -2.46
C PHE A 257 -19.63 9.99 -1.49
N VAL A 258 -19.72 9.72 -0.18
CA VAL A 258 -18.92 8.72 0.68
C VAL A 258 -19.52 8.91 2.12
N ALA A 259 -19.57 7.93 3.06
CA ALA A 259 -20.28 8.12 4.37
C ALA A 259 -19.61 7.70 5.71
N ARG A 260 -19.54 8.55 6.75
CA ARG A 260 -18.77 8.39 8.03
C ARG A 260 -19.55 7.54 9.07
N TRP A 261 -19.19 6.27 9.48
CA TRP A 261 -19.53 5.41 10.70
C TRP A 261 -18.85 5.45 12.19
N SER A 262 -19.36 6.17 13.22
CA SER A 262 -18.95 6.13 14.69
C SER A 262 -19.96 5.68 15.84
N GLY A 263 -20.44 4.43 15.94
CA GLY A 263 -21.53 3.94 16.82
C GLY A 263 -23.00 4.34 16.55
N SER A 264 -23.31 5.56 16.11
CA SER A 264 -24.65 6.15 15.94
C SER A 264 -25.08 6.79 14.56
N ALA A 265 -24.20 7.40 13.73
CA ALA A 265 -24.46 7.83 12.33
C ALA A 265 -23.30 7.86 11.25
N TRP A 266 -23.64 8.38 10.03
CA TRP A 266 -23.12 8.28 8.61
C TRP A 266 -23.21 9.66 7.77
N SER A 267 -22.15 10.51 7.60
CA SER A 267 -22.18 12.09 7.90
C SER A 267 -21.02 12.56 6.78
N GLY A 268 -19.66 12.27 6.83
CA GLY A 268 -18.56 12.63 5.82
C GLY A 268 -17.00 12.82 6.19
N MET A 269 -16.04 13.39 5.37
CA MET A 269 -14.59 13.93 5.47
C MET A 269 -14.28 15.41 4.89
N GLY A 270 -14.19 16.65 5.43
CA GLY A 270 -13.57 17.85 4.69
C GLY A 270 -14.42 18.88 3.88
N SER A 271 -14.22 19.19 2.57
CA SER A 271 -15.23 19.66 1.53
C SER A 271 -15.03 19.43 -0.04
N GLY A 272 -14.96 18.20 -0.63
CA GLY A 272 -14.17 17.69 -1.82
C GLY A 272 -14.40 16.70 -3.04
N MET A 273 -14.15 15.37 -3.14
CA MET A 273 -13.72 14.73 -4.45
C MET A 273 -14.75 14.19 -5.52
N SER A 274 -14.44 13.69 -6.79
CA SER A 274 -15.21 13.79 -8.14
C SER A 274 -16.20 12.77 -9.07
N PHE A 275 -16.29 11.37 -9.18
CA PHE A 275 -17.42 10.33 -9.53
C PHE A 275 -17.19 8.70 -9.40
N TRP A 276 -17.66 7.85 -8.40
CA TRP A 276 -17.84 6.28 -8.26
C TRP A 276 -16.82 5.21 -7.53
N VAL A 277 -16.70 4.98 -6.20
CA VAL A 277 -15.59 4.25 -5.46
C VAL A 277 -15.30 2.76 -5.64
N GLN A 278 -13.99 2.34 -5.68
CA GLN A 278 -13.61 0.96 -6.02
C GLN A 278 -12.80 -0.08 -5.12
N SER A 279 -11.76 0.12 -4.23
CA SER A 279 -11.49 -0.74 -2.98
C SER A 279 -10.35 -0.61 -1.83
N LEU A 280 -10.54 0.16 -0.72
CA LEU A 280 -9.89 0.38 0.65
C LEU A 280 -8.83 -0.53 1.43
N HIS A 281 -8.12 -0.07 2.56
CA HIS A 281 -7.16 -0.84 3.51
C HIS A 281 -6.20 -0.31 4.72
N VAL A 282 -5.92 -1.07 5.85
CA VAL A 282 -5.01 -0.94 7.11
C VAL A 282 -3.44 -1.16 7.11
N PHE A 283 -2.54 -0.66 6.24
CA PHE A 283 -1.09 -0.56 6.59
C PHE A 283 -0.26 0.45 5.78
N ALA A 284 0.27 1.51 6.40
CA ALA A 284 1.09 2.50 5.73
C ALA A 284 1.87 3.51 6.61
N GLY A 285 1.23 4.39 7.38
CA GLY A 285 -0.12 4.21 7.87
C GLY A 285 -1.10 5.33 7.84
N GLN A 286 -1.17 5.91 6.68
CA GLN A 286 -2.22 6.82 6.29
C GLN A 286 -3.34 6.05 5.53
N LEU A 287 -4.34 6.74 4.97
CA LEU A 287 -5.62 6.24 4.41
C LEU A 287 -5.80 6.25 2.86
N TYR A 288 -4.94 5.67 2.03
CA TYR A 288 -4.80 5.73 0.55
C TYR A 288 -6.04 5.50 -0.25
N ALA A 289 -6.06 5.58 -1.58
CA ALA A 289 -7.24 5.07 -2.26
C ALA A 289 -7.25 4.81 -3.74
N GLY A 290 -8.25 4.01 -4.12
CA GLY A 290 -8.55 3.75 -5.49
C GLY A 290 -9.93 3.39 -6.08
N GLY A 291 -10.30 4.16 -7.10
CA GLY A 291 -11.27 3.81 -8.14
C GLY A 291 -11.12 4.79 -9.30
N GLY A 292 -11.92 4.71 -10.36
CA GLY A 292 -11.70 5.45 -11.61
C GLY A 292 -11.77 6.99 -11.68
N PHE A 293 -11.17 7.69 -10.74
CA PHE A 293 -11.23 9.09 -10.27
C PHE A 293 -11.01 10.28 -11.39
N SER A 294 -10.23 11.42 -11.25
CA SER A 294 -10.45 12.83 -11.85
C SER A 294 -10.16 14.20 -11.13
N THR A 295 -10.97 14.59 -10.13
CA THR A 295 -10.75 15.77 -9.24
C THR A 295 -10.79 15.32 -7.79
N ALA A 296 -9.83 15.63 -6.93
CA ALA A 296 -10.05 15.46 -5.49
C ALA A 296 -10.09 16.78 -4.80
N GLY A 297 -11.28 17.13 -4.41
CA GLY A 297 -11.91 17.77 -5.54
C GLY A 297 -11.41 19.20 -5.55
N GLY A 298 -11.70 19.98 -6.57
CA GLY A 298 -11.13 21.33 -6.67
C GLY A 298 -9.59 21.38 -6.78
N ALA A 299 -8.85 20.35 -6.37
CA ALA A 299 -7.60 19.94 -6.96
C ALA A 299 -7.85 18.62 -7.69
N THR A 300 -8.08 18.68 -8.99
CA THR A 300 -7.10 18.05 -9.89
C THR A 300 -6.58 16.72 -9.33
N VAL A 301 -7.24 15.55 -9.44
CA VAL A 301 -6.61 14.29 -8.95
C VAL A 301 -6.61 13.21 -9.97
N SER A 302 -5.58 12.36 -10.01
CA SER A 302 -5.27 11.66 -11.26
C SER A 302 -6.26 10.63 -11.64
N TYR A 303 -7.30 10.54 -10.86
CA TYR A 303 -7.90 9.39 -10.37
C TYR A 303 -7.11 8.71 -9.23
N VAL A 304 -6.14 9.37 -8.57
CA VAL A 304 -5.49 8.85 -7.32
C VAL A 304 -5.52 9.82 -6.12
N ALA A 305 -5.57 9.42 -4.83
CA ALA A 305 -5.39 10.42 -3.74
C ALA A 305 -4.87 10.04 -2.31
N ARG A 306 -4.89 11.04 -1.40
CA ARG A 306 -4.29 11.16 -0.07
C ARG A 306 -5.05 12.27 0.75
N TRP A 307 -5.16 12.33 2.10
CA TRP A 307 -6.06 13.13 2.98
C TRP A 307 -5.33 13.53 4.27
N THR A 308 -5.86 14.29 5.25
CA THR A 308 -5.15 14.56 6.54
C THR A 308 -5.65 13.96 7.87
N GLY A 309 -6.93 14.18 8.21
CA GLY A 309 -7.45 14.37 9.58
C GLY A 309 -8.03 15.78 9.78
N THR A 310 -7.47 16.71 8.99
CA THR A 310 -8.10 17.70 8.11
C THR A 310 -8.09 17.27 6.57
N ASP A 311 -7.77 18.01 5.49
CA ASP A 311 -8.05 17.71 4.02
C ASP A 311 -6.85 17.51 2.99
N TRP A 312 -6.56 18.41 2.00
CA TRP A 312 -5.70 18.12 0.77
C TRP A 312 -4.42 18.96 0.44
N ALA A 313 -3.53 18.37 -0.37
CA ALA A 313 -2.33 18.97 -1.00
C ALA A 313 -2.46 19.31 -2.53
N ALA A 314 -1.36 19.63 -3.24
CA ALA A 314 -1.31 19.85 -4.71
C ALA A 314 -1.26 18.52 -5.53
N VAL A 315 -0.07 17.98 -5.86
CA VAL A 315 0.24 16.52 -5.92
C VAL A 315 0.36 15.78 -7.30
N GLY A 316 1.16 16.21 -8.28
CA GLY A 316 2.42 15.56 -8.69
C GLY A 316 2.62 14.72 -9.99
N GLY A 317 2.21 13.43 -10.05
CA GLY A 317 2.54 12.27 -11.00
C GLY A 317 1.55 11.19 -11.69
N GLY A 318 0.80 10.26 -10.99
CA GLY A 318 -0.54 9.62 -11.31
C GLY A 318 -0.73 8.76 -12.62
N LEU A 319 -1.89 8.16 -13.06
CA LEU A 319 -2.07 6.72 -13.53
C LEU A 319 -2.86 6.16 -14.80
N GLY A 320 -3.26 6.84 -15.90
CA GLY A 320 -3.61 6.20 -17.22
C GLY A 320 -5.08 5.86 -17.67
N ALA A 321 -5.74 4.84 -17.11
CA ALA A 321 -7.19 4.50 -17.16
C ALA A 321 -7.77 3.76 -15.89
N TYR A 322 -8.82 4.35 -15.28
CA TYR A 322 -9.58 3.95 -14.06
C TYR A 322 -8.84 3.43 -12.81
N VAL A 323 -9.57 3.08 -11.73
CA VAL A 323 -9.16 2.11 -10.70
C VAL A 323 -10.22 1.12 -10.32
N TYR A 324 -9.75 -0.02 -9.79
CA TYR A 324 -10.57 -0.94 -9.05
C TYR A 324 -10.31 -1.28 -7.52
N SER A 325 -9.33 -0.70 -6.76
CA SER A 325 -8.90 -1.22 -5.43
C SER A 325 -7.78 -0.57 -4.63
N LEU A 326 -7.37 -1.14 -3.43
CA LEU A 326 -6.01 -1.69 -3.10
C LEU A 326 -5.71 -3.09 -2.37
N GLY A 327 -4.39 -3.57 -2.16
CA GLY A 327 -3.48 -4.76 -1.59
C GLY A 327 -2.03 -4.72 -0.79
N ASP A 328 -1.55 -5.46 0.28
CA ASP A 328 -0.23 -5.25 1.09
C ASP A 328 1.02 -6.21 1.48
N PHE A 329 2.32 -5.98 1.08
CA PHE A 329 3.54 -6.88 1.33
C PHE A 329 4.95 -6.28 1.58
N ALA A 330 5.72 -6.91 2.49
CA ALA A 330 7.17 -6.85 2.87
C ALA A 330 8.19 -6.10 1.98
N GLY A 331 8.01 -4.84 1.65
CA GLY A 331 7.19 -3.94 2.42
C GLY A 331 6.72 -2.72 1.64
N ALA A 332 6.43 -2.87 0.36
CA ALA A 332 6.00 -1.72 -0.41
C ALA A 332 4.46 -1.50 -0.33
N LEU A 333 3.86 -0.71 -1.24
CA LEU A 333 2.50 -0.14 -1.34
C LEU A 333 2.38 0.14 -2.90
N PHE A 334 1.35 -0.34 -3.66
CA PHE A 334 1.26 -0.72 -5.12
C PHE A 334 -0.12 -0.32 -5.86
N ALA A 335 -0.47 -0.67 -7.14
CA ALA A 335 -1.85 -0.53 -7.81
C ALA A 335 -2.10 -1.07 -9.22
N GLY A 336 -3.23 -1.69 -9.61
CA GLY A 336 -3.51 -2.22 -10.95
C GLY A 336 -4.94 -2.27 -11.48
N GLY A 337 -5.11 -1.91 -12.76
CA GLY A 337 -6.36 -1.88 -13.57
C GLY A 337 -6.31 -1.55 -15.10
N SER A 338 -7.10 -0.58 -15.59
CA SER A 338 -7.62 -0.45 -17.00
C SER A 338 -6.71 0.07 -18.11
N PHE A 339 -5.52 0.59 -17.85
CA PHE A 339 -4.66 1.22 -18.86
C PHE A 339 -3.78 0.14 -19.51
N ASN A 340 -3.48 0.34 -20.78
CA ASN A 340 -2.54 -0.51 -21.49
C ASN A 340 -1.44 0.33 -22.19
N ASP A 341 -1.65 1.64 -22.32
CA ASP A 341 -1.08 2.43 -23.43
C ASP A 341 -0.23 3.67 -23.05
N ALA A 342 -0.20 4.13 -21.80
CA ALA A 342 0.33 5.46 -21.48
C ALA A 342 1.31 5.51 -20.30
N SER A 343 2.30 6.42 -20.38
CA SER A 343 3.04 7.08 -19.28
C SER A 343 3.86 8.28 -19.76
N SER A 344 4.31 9.19 -18.88
CA SER A 344 5.09 10.37 -19.36
C SER A 344 6.50 10.04 -19.85
N ASN A 345 7.03 8.84 -19.60
CA ASN A 345 8.32 8.34 -20.13
C ASN A 345 8.12 7.10 -21.02
N GLY A 346 6.90 6.90 -21.54
CA GLY A 346 6.66 6.06 -22.73
C GLY A 346 6.95 4.56 -22.59
N ARG A 347 6.95 3.99 -21.38
CA ARG A 347 6.78 2.53 -21.24
C ARG A 347 5.27 2.21 -21.39
N PRO A 348 4.84 1.18 -22.14
CA PRO A 348 3.45 0.69 -22.19
C PRO A 348 3.19 -0.18 -20.97
N LEU A 349 1.94 -0.40 -20.53
CA LEU A 349 1.75 -0.38 -19.08
C LEU A 349 0.65 -1.24 -18.42
N ALA A 350 0.09 -2.21 -19.14
CA ALA A 350 -0.94 -3.14 -18.67
C ALA A 350 -0.63 -3.96 -17.35
N GLY A 351 -0.82 -3.46 -16.13
CA GLY A 351 -1.20 -4.34 -14.99
C GLY A 351 -0.21 -4.97 -13.95
N ILE A 352 1.13 -4.83 -13.89
CA ILE A 352 1.92 -4.80 -12.60
C ILE A 352 2.98 -3.65 -12.32
N ALA A 353 2.91 -2.99 -11.14
CA ALA A 353 3.81 -2.09 -10.35
C ALA A 353 3.57 -1.59 -8.85
N ARG A 354 4.69 -1.54 -8.06
CA ARG A 354 5.11 -1.32 -6.61
C ARG A 354 4.92 0.12 -6.13
N TRP A 355 5.69 0.64 -5.13
CA TRP A 355 6.42 1.93 -5.25
C TRP A 355 8.04 1.84 -5.22
N ASP A 356 8.89 2.59 -6.02
CA ASP A 356 10.37 2.96 -6.05
C ASP A 356 11.10 3.71 -4.90
N GLY A 357 11.04 5.04 -5.02
CA GLY A 357 11.84 6.18 -4.58
C GLY A 357 11.06 7.54 -4.71
N SER A 358 10.97 8.30 -5.85
CA SER A 358 10.17 9.60 -6.15
C SER A 358 9.31 9.41 -7.37
N ASN A 359 9.87 8.59 -8.22
CA ASN A 359 9.75 8.34 -9.61
C ASN A 359 8.83 7.13 -9.64
N TRP A 360 7.74 7.12 -10.36
CA TRP A 360 6.70 6.13 -10.11
C TRP A 360 7.01 4.83 -10.94
N THR A 361 8.07 3.98 -11.03
CA THR A 361 8.40 2.92 -12.10
C THR A 361 7.49 1.67 -12.29
N PRO A 362 7.54 0.79 -13.31
CA PRO A 362 6.59 -0.36 -13.32
C PRO A 362 7.11 -1.63 -12.53
N VAL A 363 6.40 -2.63 -11.97
CA VAL A 363 7.03 -3.89 -11.38
C VAL A 363 6.67 -5.09 -12.18
N GLY A 364 7.57 -5.94 -12.61
CA GLY A 364 7.16 -7.03 -13.46
C GLY A 364 6.76 -6.73 -14.94
N GLY A 365 5.67 -6.08 -15.43
CA GLY A 365 5.62 -5.72 -16.90
C GLY A 365 4.50 -5.82 -17.94
N GLY A 366 3.20 -5.67 -17.75
CA GLY A 366 2.24 -5.74 -18.88
C GLY A 366 1.56 -7.11 -19.17
N LEU A 367 0.48 -7.50 -18.50
CA LEU A 367 -0.50 -8.45 -19.05
C LEU A 367 -1.87 -7.77 -19.24
N ASP A 368 -2.51 -8.17 -20.33
CA ASP A 368 -2.99 -7.33 -21.43
C ASP A 368 -4.39 -6.68 -21.33
N ASP A 369 -4.88 -6.33 -20.14
CA ASP A 369 -6.10 -5.53 -19.98
C ASP A 369 -6.08 -4.83 -18.60
N ASP A 370 -7.25 -4.38 -18.16
CA ASP A 370 -7.76 -4.17 -16.80
C ASP A 370 -7.01 -4.86 -15.64
N VAL A 371 -7.48 -4.68 -14.40
CA VAL A 371 -7.05 -5.40 -13.17
C VAL A 371 -8.04 -5.02 -12.07
N ARG A 372 -8.61 -6.05 -11.44
CA ARG A 372 -9.86 -5.97 -10.68
C ARG A 372 -9.91 -6.81 -9.37
N VAL A 373 -8.99 -7.71 -8.94
CA VAL A 373 -9.03 -8.33 -7.55
C VAL A 373 -7.75 -8.84 -6.89
N LEU A 374 -7.49 -8.63 -5.58
CA LEU A 374 -6.29 -8.93 -4.74
C LEU A 374 -6.64 -9.70 -3.45
N ALA A 375 -5.69 -10.18 -2.62
CA ALA A 375 -5.79 -10.28 -1.12
C ALA A 375 -4.70 -11.12 -0.39
N VAL A 376 -4.94 -11.46 0.90
CA VAL A 376 -4.02 -11.99 1.94
C VAL A 376 -4.65 -13.18 2.90
N HIS A 377 -5.27 -14.43 2.75
CA HIS A 377 -5.14 -15.87 2.16
C HIS A 377 -3.81 -16.77 2.22
N ASN A 378 -3.52 -17.61 3.21
CA ASN A 378 -2.26 -18.42 3.33
C ASN A 378 -0.77 -17.86 3.28
N GLY A 379 -0.21 -17.00 2.39
CA GLY A 379 1.29 -16.72 2.39
C GLY A 379 2.00 -15.56 1.65
N ASP A 380 2.50 -15.70 0.40
CA ASP A 380 2.93 -14.57 -0.49
C ASP A 380 1.73 -13.68 -0.90
N LEU A 381 1.52 -13.21 -2.16
CA LEU A 381 0.34 -12.51 -2.73
C LEU A 381 -0.24 -13.19 -4.01
N TYR A 382 -1.57 -13.33 -4.18
CA TYR A 382 -2.25 -13.48 -5.49
C TYR A 382 -3.00 -12.04 -5.87
N ALA A 383 -3.25 -11.50 -7.11
CA ALA A 383 -3.89 -10.20 -7.64
C ALA A 383 -4.37 -10.01 -9.19
N GLY A 384 -5.63 -9.80 -9.69
CA GLY A 384 -6.10 -10.13 -11.08
C GLY A 384 -7.43 -9.76 -11.87
N GLY A 385 -8.10 -10.62 -12.72
CA GLY A 385 -8.74 -10.13 -14.00
C GLY A 385 -9.97 -10.42 -14.95
N THR A 386 -9.90 -9.75 -16.13
CA THR A 386 -10.75 -9.69 -17.37
C THR A 386 -9.96 -10.14 -18.62
N PHE A 387 -8.65 -9.85 -18.63
CA PHE A 387 -7.65 -10.01 -19.70
C PHE A 387 -7.34 -11.45 -20.17
N TRP A 388 -6.36 -11.58 -21.10
CA TRP A 388 -6.06 -12.83 -21.80
C TRP A 388 -4.59 -13.33 -22.02
N THR A 389 -3.51 -12.53 -21.94
CA THR A 389 -2.12 -13.02 -22.13
C THR A 389 -1.04 -12.33 -21.32
N ALA A 390 0.06 -13.04 -21.05
CA ALA A 390 1.27 -12.56 -20.39
C ALA A 390 2.54 -13.03 -21.08
N HIS A 391 3.12 -12.16 -21.92
CA HIS A 391 4.11 -12.50 -22.97
C HIS A 391 3.69 -13.63 -23.91
N GLY A 392 2.44 -14.08 -23.80
CA GLY A 392 1.91 -15.20 -24.57
C GLY A 392 1.73 -16.51 -23.80
N LEU A 393 1.92 -16.58 -22.47
CA LEU A 393 1.30 -17.67 -21.71
C LEU A 393 -0.12 -17.24 -21.28
N THR A 394 -1.09 -18.19 -21.26
CA THR A 394 -2.47 -17.94 -21.78
C THR A 394 -3.60 -18.24 -20.81
N VAL A 395 -4.37 -17.23 -20.44
CA VAL A 395 -4.40 -16.86 -19.03
C VAL A 395 -5.75 -17.06 -18.34
N ASN A 396 -6.81 -16.76 -19.09
CA ASN A 396 -8.18 -16.94 -18.74
C ASN A 396 -8.57 -16.28 -17.40
N ARG A 397 -7.93 -15.14 -17.10
CA ARG A 397 -8.24 -14.16 -16.07
C ARG A 397 -7.49 -14.24 -14.70
N VAL A 398 -6.92 -15.39 -14.19
CA VAL A 398 -6.02 -15.42 -12.96
C VAL A 398 -4.60 -15.99 -12.81
N ALA A 399 -3.85 -15.44 -11.85
CA ALA A 399 -2.52 -15.92 -11.50
C ALA A 399 -2.20 -16.18 -10.00
N ARG A 400 -0.94 -16.56 -9.74
CA ARG A 400 -0.18 -16.62 -8.48
C ARG A 400 0.76 -15.46 -8.40
N LYS A 401 1.26 -15.08 -7.21
CA LYS A 401 2.58 -14.46 -7.18
C LYS A 401 3.76 -14.90 -6.24
N VAL A 402 4.58 -15.87 -6.69
CA VAL A 402 5.70 -16.61 -6.01
C VAL A 402 7.13 -16.45 -6.55
N GLY A 403 7.96 -15.49 -6.13
CA GLY A 403 9.19 -15.13 -6.88
C GLY A 403 9.04 -13.96 -7.89
N ASP A 404 9.87 -13.80 -8.92
CA ASP A 404 9.66 -12.73 -9.93
C ASP A 404 9.25 -13.19 -11.32
N THR A 405 9.30 -14.50 -11.62
CA THR A 405 8.60 -15.02 -12.79
C THR A 405 7.32 -15.72 -12.51
N TRP A 406 6.45 -15.39 -13.40
CA TRP A 406 5.06 -15.27 -13.22
C TRP A 406 4.66 -16.80 -13.61
N GLN A 407 4.03 -17.76 -12.79
CA GLN A 407 3.86 -19.34 -12.76
C GLN A 407 2.46 -20.22 -12.72
N PRO A 408 2.04 -21.25 -13.54
CA PRO A 408 0.62 -21.59 -14.07
C PRO A 408 -0.43 -22.37 -13.16
N LEU A 409 -1.82 -22.40 -13.35
CA LEU A 409 -2.98 -23.11 -12.54
C LEU A 409 -4.37 -23.77 -13.09
N ALA A 410 -4.52 -24.89 -13.88
CA ALA A 410 -5.71 -25.52 -14.63
C ALA A 410 -6.30 -25.15 -16.06
N SER A 411 -7.62 -24.89 -16.27
CA SER A 411 -8.30 -24.62 -17.59
C SER A 411 -9.48 -23.60 -17.59
N GLY A 412 -9.64 -22.75 -18.64
CA GLY A 412 -10.28 -21.39 -18.68
C GLY A 412 -11.49 -20.93 -17.81
N LEU A 413 -11.71 -19.60 -17.71
CA LEU A 413 -12.87 -19.00 -17.02
C LEU A 413 -13.87 -18.40 -17.99
N SER A 414 -15.13 -18.35 -17.58
CA SER A 414 -16.18 -17.62 -18.25
C SER A 414 -16.21 -16.07 -18.06
N GLY A 415 -15.71 -15.42 -17.00
CA GLY A 415 -15.85 -13.93 -16.88
C GLY A 415 -15.10 -13.18 -15.74
N THR A 416 -15.58 -11.99 -15.31
CA THR A 416 -14.81 -11.00 -14.50
C THR A 416 -15.27 -10.73 -13.06
N PRO A 417 -14.37 -10.66 -12.04
CA PRO A 417 -14.73 -10.11 -10.69
C PRO A 417 -13.90 -8.98 -10.00
N ALA A 418 -14.11 -8.77 -8.66
CA ALA A 418 -13.40 -7.88 -7.69
C ALA A 418 -13.51 -8.13 -6.12
N ALA A 419 -12.65 -8.85 -5.32
CA ALA A 419 -12.45 -8.78 -3.81
C ALA A 419 -11.24 -9.12 -2.73
N MET A 420 -10.61 -10.19 -2.12
CA MET A 420 -10.41 -11.69 -1.98
C MET A 420 -10.05 -12.34 -0.63
N VAL A 421 -10.19 -13.71 -0.41
CA VAL A 421 -10.76 -14.44 0.82
C VAL A 421 -10.09 -15.11 2.09
N SER A 422 -10.82 -15.08 3.24
CA SER A 422 -10.51 -15.71 4.57
C SER A 422 -11.73 -15.78 5.59
N PHE A 423 -11.74 -16.58 6.72
CA PHE A 423 -12.76 -17.35 7.56
C PHE A 423 -12.96 -18.94 7.38
N ASP A 424 -12.59 -19.81 8.30
CA ASP A 424 -12.47 -21.30 8.17
C ASP A 424 -11.17 -21.95 7.57
N GLY A 425 -10.81 -21.95 6.27
CA GLY A 425 -9.37 -22.24 5.93
C GLY A 425 -8.81 -22.29 4.51
N ARG A 426 -9.58 -22.06 3.43
CA ARG A 426 -9.07 -21.90 2.04
C ARG A 426 -9.65 -20.63 1.35
N LEU A 427 -10.08 -20.58 0.06
CA LEU A 427 -10.48 -19.31 -0.63
C LEU A 427 -11.41 -19.42 -1.90
N ILE A 428 -12.29 -18.45 -2.34
CA ILE A 428 -13.13 -18.47 -3.60
C ILE A 428 -13.83 -17.14 -4.04
N VAL A 429 -14.65 -16.98 -5.10
CA VAL A 429 -14.56 -17.35 -6.55
C VAL A 429 -15.12 -16.15 -7.46
N GLY A 430 -15.59 -14.95 -7.04
CA GLY A 430 -15.80 -13.77 -7.95
C GLY A 430 -17.20 -13.19 -8.36
N GLY A 431 -17.52 -12.96 -9.64
CA GLY A 431 -18.06 -11.66 -10.10
C GLY A 431 -18.96 -11.40 -11.33
N SER A 432 -18.89 -12.14 -12.45
CA SER A 432 -19.91 -12.05 -13.55
C SER A 432 -19.80 -13.23 -14.54
N PHE A 433 -20.23 -14.46 -14.18
CA PHE A 433 -19.89 -15.70 -14.92
C PHE A 433 -20.59 -16.98 -14.39
N TYR A 434 -20.16 -18.18 -14.80
CA TYR A 434 -20.91 -19.45 -14.63
C TYR A 434 -20.08 -20.77 -14.58
N TYR A 435 -18.78 -20.72 -14.89
CA TYR A 435 -17.84 -21.86 -14.95
C TYR A 435 -16.37 -21.42 -14.85
N ALA A 436 -15.59 -22.18 -14.07
CA ALA A 436 -14.15 -22.41 -14.19
C ALA A 436 -13.91 -23.85 -14.54
N SER A 437 -12.97 -24.07 -15.44
CA SER A 437 -12.48 -25.40 -15.77
C SER A 437 -13.58 -26.43 -16.10
N GLY A 438 -14.77 -25.95 -16.43
CA GLY A 438 -15.93 -26.77 -16.74
C GLY A 438 -16.87 -27.13 -15.58
N THR A 439 -16.54 -26.93 -14.29
CA THR A 439 -17.55 -27.19 -13.24
C THR A 439 -18.68 -26.15 -13.37
N PRO A 440 -19.95 -26.59 -13.48
CA PRO A 440 -21.06 -25.76 -13.91
C PRO A 440 -21.98 -25.38 -12.78
N VAL A 441 -22.40 -24.11 -12.75
CA VAL A 441 -22.75 -23.58 -11.45
C VAL A 441 -23.88 -22.48 -11.45
N ASN A 442 -23.74 -21.28 -12.03
CA ASN A 442 -24.61 -20.07 -11.79
C ASN A 442 -24.68 -19.38 -10.34
N HIS A 443 -23.65 -18.59 -9.92
CA HIS A 443 -23.55 -17.58 -8.80
C HIS A 443 -23.00 -17.68 -7.26
N ILE A 444 -22.27 -18.73 -6.71
CA ILE A 444 -21.11 -19.04 -5.73
C ILE A 444 -20.89 -20.64 -5.47
N ALA A 445 -20.05 -21.76 -5.56
CA ALA A 445 -18.74 -22.63 -5.70
C ALA A 445 -17.43 -22.59 -4.80
N ALA A 446 -17.02 -23.63 -4.01
CA ALA A 446 -15.88 -23.57 -3.03
C ALA A 446 -14.85 -24.73 -2.93
N TRP A 447 -13.52 -24.52 -2.65
CA TRP A 447 -12.41 -25.54 -2.72
C TRP A 447 -10.91 -25.22 -2.27
N ASP A 448 -9.90 -26.07 -2.64
CA ASP A 448 -8.69 -26.41 -1.81
C ASP A 448 -7.08 -26.69 -2.06
N GLY A 449 -6.08 -26.87 -3.01
CA GLY A 449 -5.48 -27.06 -4.44
C GLY A 449 -5.57 -27.95 -5.84
N GLN A 450 -6.54 -28.78 -6.36
CA GLN A 450 -6.59 -29.56 -7.65
C GLN A 450 -7.88 -29.71 -8.59
N SER A 451 -9.20 -29.77 -8.21
CA SER A 451 -10.34 -30.35 -9.07
C SER A 451 -11.75 -29.60 -9.33
N TRP A 452 -12.94 -30.25 -9.11
CA TRP A 452 -14.43 -30.02 -9.40
C TRP A 452 -15.55 -29.97 -8.22
N HIS A 453 -15.95 -28.86 -7.55
CA HIS A 453 -17.00 -28.75 -6.46
C HIS A 453 -18.00 -27.56 -6.66
N PRO A 454 -19.21 -27.65 -6.06
CA PRO A 454 -20.13 -26.56 -5.73
C PRO A 454 -20.29 -26.45 -4.19
N LEU A 455 -21.49 -26.15 -3.62
CA LEU A 455 -22.03 -26.07 -2.21
C LEU A 455 -23.50 -25.62 -2.39
N GLY A 456 -24.42 -26.57 -2.42
CA GLY A 456 -25.81 -26.30 -2.80
C GLY A 456 -25.95 -25.54 -4.14
N SER A 457 -27.10 -24.87 -4.33
CA SER A 457 -27.65 -24.50 -5.65
C SER A 457 -27.80 -23.00 -5.91
N GLY A 458 -27.72 -22.17 -4.88
CA GLY A 458 -27.54 -20.75 -5.08
C GLY A 458 -28.57 -19.98 -5.88
N LEU A 459 -28.08 -18.94 -6.57
CA LEU A 459 -28.92 -18.05 -7.35
C LEU A 459 -29.70 -18.72 -8.46
N GLY A 460 -29.03 -19.58 -9.22
CA GLY A 460 -29.45 -19.82 -10.59
C GLY A 460 -29.08 -18.65 -11.50
N THR A 461 -29.96 -18.33 -12.45
CA THR A 461 -29.60 -17.65 -13.71
C THR A 461 -29.70 -16.12 -13.70
N GLY A 462 -30.18 -15.51 -12.62
CA GLY A 462 -30.29 -14.06 -12.47
C GLY A 462 -29.14 -13.53 -11.62
N GLY A 463 -28.57 -12.39 -12.02
CA GLY A 463 -27.55 -11.72 -11.23
C GLY A 463 -26.18 -11.50 -11.87
N TYR A 464 -25.27 -11.09 -11.00
CA TYR A 464 -23.82 -10.96 -11.12
C TYR A 464 -23.29 -11.14 -9.66
N VAL A 465 -21.99 -11.01 -9.31
CA VAL A 465 -21.48 -11.13 -7.89
C VAL A 465 -20.39 -10.00 -7.60
N SER A 466 -20.28 -9.32 -6.43
CA SER A 466 -19.81 -7.91 -6.05
C SER A 466 -19.93 -7.25 -4.55
N ALA A 467 -20.52 -7.66 -3.36
CA ALA A 467 -20.01 -7.58 -1.90
C ALA A 467 -20.23 -8.69 -0.76
N LEU A 468 -19.23 -9.02 0.09
CA LEU A 468 -18.96 -10.19 0.98
C LEU A 468 -18.48 -9.66 2.34
N THR A 469 -18.33 -10.48 3.39
CA THR A 469 -18.14 -10.00 4.79
C THR A 469 -18.66 -10.80 5.92
N ALA A 470 -18.03 -11.89 6.35
CA ALA A 470 -18.27 -12.38 7.70
C ALA A 470 -18.38 -11.30 8.77
N TYR A 471 -19.43 -11.32 9.65
CA TYR A 471 -19.72 -10.68 10.97
C TYR A 471 -19.83 -11.75 12.10
N ALA A 472 -19.45 -11.42 13.35
CA ALA A 472 -19.31 -12.22 14.60
C ALA A 472 -19.51 -13.76 14.61
N GLY A 473 -19.05 -14.49 13.59
CA GLY A 473 -19.38 -15.90 13.40
C GLY A 473 -19.59 -16.21 11.91
N SER A 474 -20.69 -15.71 11.35
CA SER A 474 -20.99 -15.84 9.92
C SER A 474 -20.06 -15.08 9.04
N LEU A 475 -20.12 -15.49 7.78
CA LEU A 475 -19.97 -14.80 6.51
C LEU A 475 -21.22 -13.98 6.04
N ILE A 476 -21.13 -12.70 5.60
CA ILE A 476 -22.26 -11.80 5.16
C ILE A 476 -22.09 -11.43 3.67
N ALA A 477 -23.13 -11.23 2.88
CA ALA A 477 -23.09 -11.44 1.44
C ALA A 477 -24.15 -10.77 0.57
N ALA A 478 -23.78 -10.35 -0.65
CA ALA A 478 -24.47 -9.20 -1.16
C ALA A 478 -24.40 -8.66 -2.59
N GLY A 479 -25.52 -8.50 -3.33
CA GLY A 479 -25.76 -7.67 -4.54
C GLY A 479 -27.06 -7.68 -5.40
N HIS A 480 -27.13 -7.22 -6.65
CA HIS A 480 -28.46 -6.92 -7.26
C HIS A 480 -29.26 -8.21 -7.49
N PHE A 481 -30.14 -8.59 -6.56
CA PHE A 481 -30.55 -9.98 -6.38
C PHE A 481 -32.08 -10.29 -6.37
N ASP A 482 -32.50 -11.57 -6.27
CA ASP A 482 -33.88 -11.95 -5.85
C ASP A 482 -34.14 -13.42 -5.34
N ARG A 483 -33.24 -14.40 -5.56
CA ARG A 483 -33.40 -15.81 -5.13
C ARG A 483 -32.09 -16.56 -4.90
N ILE A 484 -31.99 -17.42 -3.86
CA ILE A 484 -30.73 -18.13 -3.56
C ILE A 484 -30.80 -19.36 -2.68
N GLY A 485 -30.09 -20.41 -3.07
CA GLY A 485 -29.92 -21.60 -2.24
C GLY A 485 -31.22 -22.36 -2.09
N GLY A 486 -32.18 -22.05 -2.96
CA GLY A 486 -33.59 -22.39 -2.82
C GLY A 486 -34.44 -21.31 -2.16
N VAL A 487 -33.91 -20.45 -1.27
CA VAL A 487 -34.72 -19.53 -0.45
C VAL A 487 -34.82 -18.11 -0.99
N ASP A 488 -35.89 -17.46 -0.54
CA ASP A 488 -36.26 -16.10 -0.93
C ASP A 488 -35.46 -15.05 -0.19
N ALA A 489 -35.35 -13.94 -0.88
CA ALA A 489 -34.71 -12.73 -0.49
C ALA A 489 -34.97 -11.80 -1.68
N ALA A 490 -35.73 -10.71 -1.57
CA ALA A 490 -35.47 -9.56 -2.42
C ALA A 490 -34.17 -8.87 -1.95
N ASN A 491 -33.12 -9.68 -1.82
CA ASN A 491 -31.72 -9.42 -1.93
C ASN A 491 -30.62 -9.24 -0.80
N ILE A 492 -30.20 -10.19 0.05
CA ILE A 492 -28.91 -10.28 0.85
C ILE A 492 -28.81 -11.74 1.34
N ALA A 493 -27.65 -12.30 1.76
CA ALA A 493 -27.65 -12.92 3.09
C ALA A 493 -26.29 -13.25 3.77
N ARG A 494 -26.25 -14.37 4.50
CA ARG A 494 -25.19 -14.84 5.40
C ARG A 494 -24.71 -16.23 5.05
N TRP A 495 -23.88 -16.85 5.89
CA TRP A 495 -23.52 -18.28 5.92
C TRP A 495 -22.66 -18.51 7.16
N ASP A 496 -22.84 -19.57 7.93
CA ASP A 496 -22.14 -19.74 9.23
C ASP A 496 -21.67 -21.16 9.50
N GLY A 497 -22.63 -22.12 9.31
CA GLY A 497 -23.03 -24.90 9.00
C GLY A 497 -23.43 -25.74 7.73
N LEU A 498 -24.69 -25.62 7.26
CA LEU A 498 -25.41 -26.47 6.35
C LEU A 498 -26.45 -25.72 5.47
N ASN A 499 -26.95 -24.51 5.82
CA ASN A 499 -28.19 -23.97 5.23
C ASN A 499 -28.24 -22.51 4.76
N TRP A 500 -29.39 -22.18 4.13
CA TRP A 500 -29.86 -20.87 3.67
C TRP A 500 -31.27 -20.53 4.25
N THR A 501 -31.53 -19.35 4.89
CA THR A 501 -32.54 -19.29 6.01
C THR A 501 -33.23 -17.94 6.56
N PRO A 502 -33.48 -16.81 5.85
CA PRO A 502 -34.52 -15.09 6.87
C PRO A 502 -34.55 -14.81 8.42
N LEU A 503 -35.04 -13.60 8.84
CA LEU A 503 -34.31 -12.55 9.68
C LEU A 503 -34.98 -11.12 9.99
N ALA A 504 -36.22 -10.76 9.52
CA ALA A 504 -36.96 -9.45 9.36
C ALA A 504 -37.64 -9.28 7.91
N ALA A 505 -38.03 -8.08 7.37
CA ALA A 505 -38.78 -7.78 6.08
C ALA A 505 -38.03 -7.49 4.70
N GLY A 506 -37.86 -6.24 4.20
CA GLY A 506 -37.07 -5.92 2.98
C GLY A 506 -36.64 -4.47 2.81
N LEU A 507 -35.63 -4.20 1.97
CA LEU A 507 -34.85 -2.97 2.06
C LEU A 507 -34.74 -2.24 0.72
N THR A 508 -35.87 -1.70 0.30
CA THR A 508 -36.33 -1.68 -1.09
C THR A 508 -36.70 -0.29 -1.61
N GLY A 509 -36.48 -0.07 -2.91
CA GLY A 509 -36.90 1.14 -3.62
C GLY A 509 -36.66 1.02 -5.13
N GLY A 510 -36.46 2.15 -5.82
CA GLY A 510 -36.59 2.23 -7.28
C GLY A 510 -35.55 1.42 -8.08
N TYR A 511 -34.28 1.82 -8.00
CA TYR A 511 -33.17 0.97 -8.43
C TYR A 511 -32.51 0.37 -7.20
N VAL A 512 -32.09 -0.88 -7.34
CA VAL A 512 -31.56 -1.70 -6.24
C VAL A 512 -30.20 -2.28 -6.64
N GLN A 513 -29.24 -1.40 -6.87
CA GLN A 513 -27.83 -1.66 -6.58
C GLN A 513 -27.56 -1.51 -5.08
N VAL A 514 -26.32 -1.61 -4.63
CA VAL A 514 -25.89 -1.29 -3.27
C VAL A 514 -24.44 -0.97 -3.17
N ASN A 515 -24.08 -0.25 -2.13
CA ASN A 515 -22.74 -0.05 -1.72
C ASN A 515 -22.30 -0.92 -0.48
N ALA A 516 -22.28 -0.41 0.76
CA ALA A 516 -21.09 -0.18 1.54
C ALA A 516 -21.22 -0.45 3.07
N LEU A 517 -20.84 -1.64 3.56
CA LEU A 517 -20.86 -1.97 4.99
C LEU A 517 -19.73 -1.36 5.76
N CYS A 518 -19.98 -0.84 6.97
CA CYS A 518 -18.98 -1.05 8.02
C CYS A 518 -19.47 -1.12 9.52
N THR A 519 -18.73 -1.73 10.50
CA THR A 519 -18.89 -1.81 12.02
C THR A 519 -18.10 -0.84 12.95
N TYR A 520 -18.62 -0.24 14.02
CA TYR A 520 -17.82 0.33 15.14
C TYR A 520 -18.69 0.72 16.32
N HIS A 521 -18.07 0.80 17.50
CA HIS A 521 -18.76 0.66 18.78
C HIS A 521 -19.69 -0.56 18.73
N ASP A 522 -19.19 -1.66 18.13
CA ASP A 522 -19.87 -2.95 17.89
C ASP A 522 -21.11 -2.88 16.96
N GLU A 523 -21.71 -1.70 16.80
CA GLU A 523 -22.73 -1.37 15.81
C GLU A 523 -22.22 -1.43 14.39
N LEU A 524 -23.11 -1.55 13.43
CA LEU A 524 -22.76 -1.82 12.04
C LEU A 524 -23.79 -1.16 11.14
N TYR A 525 -23.35 -0.81 9.93
CA TYR A 525 -23.98 0.28 9.22
C TYR A 525 -23.87 0.27 7.70
N ALA A 526 -24.89 0.78 7.00
CA ALA A 526 -25.12 0.59 5.55
C ALA A 526 -25.04 1.75 4.53
N ALA A 527 -24.57 1.51 3.29
CA ALA A 527 -24.79 2.44 2.14
C ALA A 527 -25.09 1.78 0.72
N GLY A 528 -26.02 2.13 -0.19
CA GLY A 528 -26.59 1.35 -1.37
C GLY A 528 -28.09 1.55 -1.76
N ALA A 529 -28.84 0.83 -2.63
CA ALA A 529 -30.00 1.40 -3.41
C ALA A 529 -31.55 1.11 -3.23
N PHE A 530 -32.36 2.16 -2.96
CA PHE A 530 -33.79 2.20 -2.55
C PHE A 530 -34.44 3.61 -2.31
N SER A 531 -35.42 3.70 -1.38
CA SER A 531 -35.58 4.78 -0.37
C SER A 531 -36.04 4.34 1.08
N THR A 532 -36.16 3.05 1.44
CA THR A 532 -36.90 2.55 2.66
C THR A 532 -36.27 1.40 3.49
N ALA A 533 -36.09 1.61 4.81
CA ALA A 533 -35.27 0.87 5.77
C ALA A 533 -35.97 -0.17 6.68
N GLY A 534 -36.45 -1.26 6.08
CA GLY A 534 -37.16 -2.34 6.72
C GLY A 534 -38.55 -1.80 6.72
N ASP A 535 -38.84 -1.07 7.79
CA ASP A 535 -40.05 -0.27 7.92
C ASP A 535 -39.72 1.23 8.18
N SER A 536 -38.44 1.60 8.31
CA SER A 536 -38.01 2.97 8.67
C SER A 536 -37.75 3.86 7.45
N PRO A 537 -38.21 5.13 7.42
CA PRO A 537 -37.76 6.09 6.44
C PRO A 537 -36.28 6.44 6.61
N ALA A 538 -35.73 6.86 5.50
CA ALA A 538 -34.36 6.55 5.21
C ALA A 538 -33.86 7.60 4.26
N ALA A 539 -33.37 8.71 4.81
CA ALA A 539 -32.59 9.70 4.06
C ALA A 539 -31.20 9.12 3.84
N GLN A 540 -31.22 7.96 3.24
CA GLN A 540 -30.11 7.50 2.52
C GLN A 540 -28.91 7.14 3.46
N ILE A 541 -29.11 6.76 4.78
CA ILE A 541 -28.17 6.00 5.71
C ILE A 541 -28.57 5.64 7.23
N ALA A 542 -27.71 4.92 8.03
CA ALA A 542 -27.96 3.53 8.51
C ALA A 542 -27.23 2.72 9.73
N ARG A 543 -27.83 2.26 10.91
CA ARG A 543 -27.45 1.14 11.94
C ARG A 543 -28.28 -0.15 12.13
N TRP A 544 -27.59 -1.26 12.50
CA TRP A 544 -28.12 -2.47 13.20
C TRP A 544 -27.42 -2.64 14.53
N ASN A 545 -28.22 -2.93 15.55
CA ASN A 545 -27.95 -2.84 16.99
C ASN A 545 -27.97 -4.19 17.76
N GLY A 546 -28.98 -5.02 17.45
CA GLY A 546 -29.33 -6.30 18.06
C GLY A 546 -30.60 -6.90 17.43
N THR A 547 -31.50 -6.03 16.95
CA THR A 547 -32.91 -6.34 16.59
C THR A 547 -33.62 -5.42 15.56
N THR A 548 -33.10 -4.24 15.16
CA THR A 548 -33.74 -3.32 14.19
C THR A 548 -32.83 -2.45 13.27
N TRP A 549 -33.36 -1.99 12.11
CA TRP A 549 -32.95 -0.73 11.41
C TRP A 549 -33.33 0.47 12.33
N SER A 550 -32.46 1.47 12.55
CA SER A 550 -32.76 2.73 13.31
C SER A 550 -31.95 4.00 12.86
N PRO A 551 -32.50 4.97 12.09
CA PRO A 551 -31.72 5.85 11.18
C PRO A 551 -30.84 6.95 11.81
N VAL A 552 -30.31 7.82 10.94
CA VAL A 552 -29.11 8.66 11.11
C VAL A 552 -29.37 10.13 10.95
N GLY A 553 -28.79 10.95 11.85
CA GLY A 553 -28.11 12.24 11.61
C GLY A 553 -28.56 13.13 10.44
N GLY A 554 -29.85 13.14 10.09
CA GLY A 554 -30.41 13.82 8.93
C GLY A 554 -30.14 13.22 7.55
N GLY A 555 -29.20 12.27 7.36
CA GLY A 555 -28.91 11.77 6.02
C GLY A 555 -28.34 12.85 5.08
N ILE A 556 -28.86 12.97 3.84
CA ILE A 556 -28.65 14.13 2.89
C ILE A 556 -29.85 14.39 2.01
N THR A 557 -29.72 15.53 1.34
CA THR A 557 -30.06 15.82 -0.06
C THR A 557 -28.82 16.07 -0.99
N GLY A 558 -28.56 15.26 -2.02
CA GLY A 558 -27.54 15.50 -3.05
C GLY A 558 -28.17 15.89 -4.39
N SER A 559 -27.52 16.75 -5.19
CA SER A 559 -28.18 17.43 -6.32
C SER A 559 -28.48 16.56 -7.55
N ILE A 560 -27.70 15.53 -7.83
CA ILE A 560 -27.87 14.65 -9.00
C ILE A 560 -27.95 13.22 -8.51
N SER A 561 -28.81 12.39 -9.11
CA SER A 561 -28.95 10.94 -8.87
C SER A 561 -28.40 10.45 -7.52
N PRO A 562 -29.09 10.69 -6.40
CA PRO A 562 -28.81 10.00 -5.14
C PRO A 562 -28.47 8.53 -5.37
N GLU A 563 -27.45 8.09 -4.65
CA GLU A 563 -26.79 6.78 -4.50
C GLU A 563 -25.87 6.93 -3.22
N VAL A 564 -24.90 6.12 -2.65
CA VAL A 564 -23.95 6.59 -1.54
C VAL A 564 -22.67 5.65 -1.03
N GLU A 565 -20.33 5.87 -1.13
CA GLU A 565 -19.01 5.21 -1.16
C GLU A 565 -18.29 4.84 0.16
N ALA A 566 -16.98 5.17 0.29
CA ALA A 566 -16.05 4.97 1.41
C ALA A 566 -16.57 5.51 2.77
N LEU A 567 -15.86 5.42 3.90
CA LEU A 567 -16.31 5.73 5.27
C LEU A 567 -15.08 5.98 6.25
N ALA A 568 -14.97 5.28 7.41
CA ALA A 568 -14.01 5.13 8.57
C ALA A 568 -13.19 6.25 9.08
N VAL A 569 -12.89 6.11 10.37
CA VAL A 569 -11.95 6.86 11.18
C VAL A 569 -10.92 7.55 10.39
N TYR A 570 -10.53 8.62 11.04
CA TYR A 570 -9.17 8.60 11.48
C TYR A 570 -9.07 9.07 12.91
N ASN A 571 -8.20 8.43 13.70
CA ASN A 571 -7.89 8.89 15.06
C ASN A 571 -9.12 8.92 15.99
N GLY A 572 -9.79 7.78 16.17
CA GLY A 572 -10.91 7.61 17.11
C GLY A 572 -12.21 8.32 16.70
N GLU A 573 -12.20 9.06 15.59
CA GLU A 573 -13.39 9.61 14.97
C GLU A 573 -13.32 9.46 13.46
N LEU A 574 -14.33 8.81 12.92
CA LEU A 574 -14.68 8.39 11.57
C LEU A 574 -14.13 9.09 10.28
N ILE A 575 -14.50 8.78 9.01
CA ILE A 575 -14.44 9.70 7.82
C ILE A 575 -15.36 9.39 6.63
N ALA A 576 -15.52 10.31 5.66
CA ALA A 576 -16.12 10.07 4.32
C ALA A 576 -16.25 11.21 3.23
N ALA A 577 -15.58 11.17 2.09
CA ALA A 577 -15.72 12.05 0.91
C ALA A 577 -17.00 12.17 0.03
N GLY A 578 -16.94 12.64 -1.25
CA GLY A 578 -17.99 12.43 -2.29
C GLY A 578 -18.53 13.57 -3.22
N GLY A 579 -19.61 13.38 -4.06
CA GLY A 579 -20.55 14.14 -5.01
C GLY A 579 -22.11 14.26 -4.87
N PHE A 580 -22.71 13.92 -3.70
CA PHE A 580 -23.98 14.36 -3.10
C PHE A 580 -24.00 15.87 -2.80
N ASP A 581 -24.42 16.39 -1.63
CA ASP A 581 -24.27 17.83 -1.25
C ASP A 581 -24.29 18.21 0.26
N SER A 582 -25.24 17.71 1.08
CA SER A 582 -25.48 18.30 2.42
C SER A 582 -26.02 17.41 3.58
N ALA A 583 -25.34 17.39 4.74
CA ALA A 583 -25.46 16.37 5.80
C ALA A 583 -26.33 16.82 6.94
N GLY A 584 -27.56 16.33 7.01
CA GLY A 584 -28.51 16.91 7.95
C GLY A 584 -28.45 18.45 7.97
N GLY A 585 -28.15 19.08 6.83
CA GLY A 585 -27.96 20.53 6.67
C GLY A 585 -26.53 21.10 6.61
N VAL A 586 -25.45 20.38 6.94
CA VAL A 586 -24.08 20.93 6.77
C VAL A 586 -23.73 20.94 5.28
N SER A 587 -23.01 21.94 4.76
CA SER A 587 -22.36 21.83 3.45
C SER A 587 -20.88 21.66 3.68
N THR A 588 -20.35 20.60 3.10
CA THR A 588 -18.93 20.37 3.09
C THR A 588 -18.63 19.80 1.71
N GLY A 589 -18.74 20.69 0.72
CA GLY A 589 -19.18 20.43 -0.66
C GLY A 589 -18.29 19.55 -1.52
N SER A 590 -17.99 18.35 -1.03
CA SER A 590 -17.61 17.09 -1.67
C SER A 590 -16.75 16.18 -0.74
N ILE A 591 -16.70 16.50 0.59
CA ILE A 591 -15.93 15.83 1.68
C ILE A 591 -16.50 16.34 3.14
N ALA A 592 -16.97 15.63 4.25
CA ALA A 592 -17.45 16.08 5.70
C ALA A 592 -16.89 15.59 7.16
N ARG A 593 -17.66 15.18 8.25
CA ARG A 593 -17.21 14.57 9.61
C ARG A 593 -18.28 14.27 10.75
N TRP A 594 -18.21 13.19 11.60
CA TRP A 594 -19.00 12.70 12.83
C TRP A 594 -18.13 12.07 13.91
N ASN A 595 -18.46 12.35 15.15
CA ASN A 595 -17.77 11.89 16.37
C ASN A 595 -18.72 11.14 17.32
N GLY A 596 -19.84 10.63 16.78
CA GLY A 596 -20.96 10.06 17.52
C GLY A 596 -22.17 10.99 17.60
N SER A 597 -22.05 12.27 17.17
CA SER A 597 -23.06 13.30 17.48
C SER A 597 -23.37 14.43 16.46
N GLY A 598 -22.44 14.93 15.63
CA GLY A 598 -22.79 15.98 14.64
C GLY A 598 -21.94 16.09 13.37
N TRP A 599 -22.56 16.51 12.25
CA TRP A 599 -21.89 16.78 10.95
C TRP A 599 -20.98 18.00 11.02
N ALA A 600 -19.78 17.88 10.46
CA ALA A 600 -18.71 18.88 10.46
C ALA A 600 -17.75 18.66 9.27
N ARG A 601 -16.62 19.37 9.24
CA ARG A 601 -15.69 19.44 8.11
C ARG A 601 -14.24 19.19 8.55
N LEU A 602 -13.35 19.03 7.58
CA LEU A 602 -11.88 18.92 7.63
C LEU A 602 -11.29 19.99 6.63
N ASP A 603 -9.98 20.27 6.55
CA ASP A 603 -9.46 21.64 6.30
C ASP A 603 -9.94 22.42 5.03
N ARG A 604 -9.97 21.81 3.85
CA ARG A 604 -9.99 22.53 2.56
C ARG A 604 -11.30 22.23 1.78
N VAL A 605 -11.45 22.81 0.59
CA VAL A 605 -12.71 22.84 -0.19
C VAL A 605 -12.44 22.68 -1.68
N HIS A 606 -13.33 21.94 -2.31
CA HIS A 606 -13.01 20.90 -3.26
C HIS A 606 -14.35 20.49 -4.02
N THR A 607 -14.38 19.65 -5.08
CA THR A 607 -15.55 19.33 -5.97
C THR A 607 -15.75 17.90 -6.60
N GLY A 608 -17.00 17.40 -6.67
CA GLY A 608 -17.58 16.27 -7.49
C GLY A 608 -17.88 15.00 -6.63
N SER A 609 -17.80 13.69 -7.03
CA SER A 609 -17.62 12.37 -6.26
C SER A 609 -16.33 11.48 -6.02
N PRO A 610 -16.09 10.82 -4.87
CA PRO A 610 -15.05 9.77 -4.81
C PRO A 610 -15.07 8.61 -5.74
N ARG A 611 -13.84 8.13 -5.96
CA ARG A 611 -13.55 6.74 -6.13
C ARG A 611 -12.67 5.98 -5.08
N GLU A 612 -12.22 6.46 -3.87
CA GLU A 612 -11.95 5.59 -2.62
C GLU A 612 -11.31 6.19 -1.28
N LEU A 613 -10.95 5.37 -0.20
CA LEU A 613 -10.11 5.60 1.09
C LEU A 613 -9.38 4.34 1.87
N GLN A 614 -8.11 4.34 2.41
CA GLN A 614 -7.20 3.17 2.85
C GLN A 614 -5.99 3.27 3.90
N VAL A 615 -6.28 3.04 5.17
CA VAL A 615 -5.70 3.14 6.54
C VAL A 615 -4.26 2.68 7.09
N TYR A 616 -3.83 3.19 8.30
CA TYR A 616 -3.15 2.63 9.55
C TYR A 616 -1.63 2.34 9.67
N ASP A 617 -0.97 2.68 10.81
CA ASP A 617 0.49 3.07 11.05
C ASP A 617 0.69 4.62 11.02
N GLY A 618 -0.31 5.37 11.52
CA GLY A 618 -0.18 6.73 12.13
C GLY A 618 -1.00 7.91 11.56
N VAL A 619 -1.22 7.99 10.25
CA VAL A 619 -1.13 9.26 9.47
C VAL A 619 -2.36 9.32 8.44
N LEU A 620 -2.63 10.01 7.27
CA LEU A 620 -3.89 9.74 6.42
C LEU A 620 -3.97 10.00 4.82
N PHE A 621 -4.81 9.28 3.99
CA PHE A 621 -4.80 9.19 2.46
C PHE A 621 -6.24 9.19 1.61
N ALA A 622 -6.47 9.01 0.22
CA ALA A 622 -7.80 9.21 -0.60
C ALA A 622 -7.98 8.87 -2.21
N SER A 623 -9.12 9.03 -3.04
CA SER A 623 -9.18 8.92 -4.60
C SER A 623 -10.41 9.54 -5.66
N GLY A 624 -10.35 10.87 -7.70
CA GLY A 624 -11.28 11.81 -8.67
C GLY A 624 -12.78 11.69 -9.41
N PRO A 625 -13.33 11.53 -10.71
CA PRO A 625 -13.70 12.35 -11.95
C PRO A 625 -14.02 13.86 -12.09
N VAL A 626 -13.14 14.62 -12.76
CA VAL A 626 -13.44 15.45 -13.95
C VAL A 626 -12.32 16.45 -14.26
N SER A 627 -11.72 17.09 -13.24
CA SER A 627 -10.91 18.30 -13.45
C SER A 627 -9.53 18.32 -12.78
N GLY A 628 -8.64 17.40 -13.17
CA GLY A 628 -7.32 17.85 -13.62
C GLY A 628 -6.07 17.02 -13.29
N ASP A 629 -6.16 16.01 -12.42
CA ASP A 629 -5.09 15.04 -12.16
C ASP A 629 -3.91 15.34 -11.14
N ASP A 630 -3.82 14.69 -9.95
CA ASP A 630 -2.90 14.71 -8.74
C ASP A 630 -3.23 13.61 -7.64
N ILE A 631 -2.47 13.44 -6.52
CA ILE A 631 -2.77 12.55 -5.35
C ILE A 631 -3.28 13.21 -4.06
N MET A 632 -3.35 14.51 -3.84
CA MET A 632 -3.68 15.06 -2.50
C MET A 632 -2.81 14.60 -1.30
N GLY A 633 -3.20 15.02 -0.09
CA GLY A 633 -3.00 14.32 1.18
C GLY A 633 -1.75 14.40 1.99
N TRP A 634 -1.89 13.97 3.24
CA TRP A 634 -1.55 14.87 4.32
C TRP A 634 -1.37 14.04 5.62
N GLY A 635 -0.22 14.11 6.27
CA GLY A 635 0.08 13.24 7.41
C GLY A 635 -0.27 13.88 8.73
N GLY A 636 -1.28 13.37 9.47
CA GLY A 636 -1.69 13.88 10.78
C GLY A 636 -2.33 15.27 10.71
N LEU A 637 -1.48 16.27 10.43
CA LEU A 637 -1.82 17.66 10.10
C LEU A 637 -0.88 18.33 9.04
N ASN A 638 -0.08 17.61 8.21
CA ASN A 638 0.68 18.20 7.05
C ASN A 638 0.50 17.62 5.61
N SER A 639 0.15 18.44 4.60
CA SER A 639 -0.14 18.06 3.19
C SER A 639 1.11 17.85 2.32
N PHE A 640 1.14 16.88 1.40
CA PHE A 640 2.28 16.61 0.53
C PHE A 640 1.93 15.96 -0.82
N VAL A 641 2.89 15.97 -1.75
CA VAL A 641 2.76 15.87 -3.24
C VAL A 641 3.17 14.45 -3.73
N VAL A 642 2.85 14.07 -5.00
CA VAL A 642 3.48 13.02 -5.86
C VAL A 642 2.72 12.45 -7.10
N ALA A 643 1.38 12.51 -7.30
CA ALA A 643 0.68 11.73 -8.38
C ALA A 643 -0.55 12.25 -9.27
N ASP A 644 -0.34 12.83 -10.48
CA ASP A 644 -1.11 13.44 -11.58
C ASP A 644 -1.34 12.67 -12.93
N ASN A 645 -1.93 13.27 -13.96
CA ASN A 645 -2.21 12.64 -15.27
C ASN A 645 -3.00 11.29 -15.37
N VAL A 646 -4.31 11.38 -15.63
CA VAL A 646 -5.33 10.35 -15.99
C VAL A 646 -5.49 9.12 -15.09
N GLY A 647 -6.70 8.57 -15.05
CA GLY A 647 -6.99 7.17 -15.33
C GLY A 647 -6.54 6.11 -14.32
N SER A 648 -7.02 6.14 -13.11
CA SER A 648 -6.00 5.91 -12.09
C SER A 648 -6.55 5.55 -10.75
N ALA A 649 -5.61 5.15 -9.90
CA ALA A 649 -5.52 5.21 -8.44
C ALA A 649 -4.53 4.20 -7.89
N ILE A 650 -4.31 4.26 -6.57
CA ILE A 650 -3.58 3.22 -5.87
C ILE A 650 -4.37 1.90 -6.02
N ASP A 651 -3.74 0.74 -5.83
CA ASP A 651 -4.35 -0.58 -5.63
C ASP A 651 -3.49 -1.45 -4.67
N ALA A 652 -2.59 -0.97 -3.81
CA ALA A 652 -1.88 -1.81 -2.83
C ALA A 652 -1.18 -1.09 -1.67
N LEU A 653 -1.07 -1.57 -0.40
CA LEU A 653 -0.34 -0.97 0.76
C LEU A 653 0.87 -1.75 1.35
N VAL A 654 1.35 -1.41 2.58
CA VAL A 654 2.50 -1.89 3.42
C VAL A 654 3.85 -1.08 3.45
N ARG A 655 4.69 -1.49 4.42
CA ARG A 655 5.96 -0.93 4.94
C ARG A 655 7.15 -1.94 4.88
N TYR A 656 8.33 -1.51 4.39
CA TYR A 656 9.60 -2.28 4.26
C TYR A 656 10.71 -1.51 4.97
N GLY A 657 11.25 -2.08 6.04
CA GLY A 657 12.11 -1.31 6.93
C GLY A 657 11.40 -0.03 7.38
N GLU A 658 12.00 1.12 7.07
CA GLU A 658 11.47 2.45 7.41
C GLU A 658 10.39 2.95 6.46
N SER A 659 10.44 2.51 5.20
CA SER A 659 9.66 3.09 4.12
C SER A 659 8.28 2.45 4.03
N VAL A 660 7.25 3.30 4.03
CA VAL A 660 6.05 2.96 3.27
C VAL A 660 6.40 3.03 1.81
N TYR A 661 5.46 2.59 1.01
CA TYR A 661 5.49 2.90 -0.39
C TYR A 661 4.17 3.66 -0.82
N ILE A 662 3.58 3.51 -2.02
CA ILE A 662 2.27 4.04 -2.50
C ILE A 662 1.78 3.22 -3.69
N GLY A 663 2.40 3.42 -4.84
CA GLY A 663 2.35 2.51 -5.94
C GLY A 663 1.12 2.44 -6.81
N GLY A 664 1.35 2.09 -8.08
CA GLY A 664 0.24 1.90 -8.95
C GLY A 664 0.32 1.74 -10.43
N ARG A 665 -0.50 2.51 -11.13
CA ARG A 665 -0.64 2.52 -12.57
C ARG A 665 -0.01 3.74 -13.23
N PHE A 666 1.00 4.35 -12.61
CA PHE A 666 1.39 5.71 -12.96
C PHE A 666 1.84 5.99 -14.36
N LEU A 667 1.15 6.89 -15.01
CA LEU A 667 1.84 7.73 -15.92
C LEU A 667 3.10 8.35 -15.29
N THR A 668 3.07 9.01 -14.11
CA THR A 668 4.21 9.85 -13.66
C THR A 668 4.36 10.05 -12.13
N ALA A 669 5.25 10.95 -11.69
CA ALA A 669 5.75 11.05 -10.31
C ALA A 669 6.31 12.41 -9.85
N GLU A 670 5.51 13.32 -9.29
CA GLU A 670 5.99 14.72 -9.18
C GLU A 670 6.54 15.21 -10.54
N GLY A 671 5.86 14.81 -11.63
CA GLY A 671 6.18 15.01 -13.04
C GLY A 671 6.96 13.86 -13.68
N VAL A 672 7.58 12.97 -12.89
CA VAL A 672 8.63 12.07 -13.40
C VAL A 672 8.13 10.66 -13.71
N ALA A 673 7.99 10.27 -14.96
CA ALA A 673 7.71 8.86 -15.28
C ALA A 673 8.93 7.94 -15.11
N SER A 674 9.23 7.65 -13.89
CA SER A 674 9.22 6.24 -13.55
C SER A 674 7.68 5.96 -13.52
N PRO A 675 7.16 4.98 -14.28
CA PRO A 675 5.70 4.78 -14.39
C PRO A 675 5.11 3.46 -13.77
N TYR A 676 4.18 3.52 -12.80
CA TYR A 676 3.58 2.48 -11.95
C TYR A 676 4.18 2.16 -10.45
N LEU A 677 5.32 2.74 -9.90
CA LEU A 677 6.06 2.60 -8.58
C LEU A 677 7.07 3.72 -7.95
N VAL A 678 6.89 4.51 -6.82
CA VAL A 678 7.89 5.41 -5.98
C VAL A 678 8.34 5.13 -4.45
N GLU A 679 8.77 5.96 -3.48
CA GLU A 679 9.09 5.57 -2.07
C GLU A 679 8.46 6.59 -1.15
N LEU A 680 7.71 6.13 -0.15
CA LEU A 680 7.16 7.03 0.83
C LEU A 680 8.03 6.77 2.01
N ALA A 681 9.21 7.31 1.81
CA ALA A 681 10.23 7.30 2.78
C ALA A 681 9.97 8.45 3.73
N PRO A 682 10.44 8.31 4.96
CA PRO A 682 10.79 9.46 5.75
C PRO A 682 11.67 10.40 4.90
N ALA A 683 11.49 11.72 5.05
CA ALA A 683 12.45 12.71 4.57
C ALA A 683 13.75 12.70 5.40
N SER A 684 14.28 11.51 5.74
CA SER A 684 15.52 11.31 6.48
C SER A 684 16.68 12.10 5.87
N PRO A 685 17.66 12.56 6.66
CA PRO A 685 18.78 13.33 6.15
C PRO A 685 19.60 12.48 5.17
N ARG A 686 20.30 13.14 4.25
CA ARG A 686 21.19 12.48 3.30
C ARG A 686 22.56 13.12 3.32
N ILE A 687 23.57 12.29 3.06
CA ILE A 687 24.92 12.72 2.71
C ILE A 687 25.11 12.33 1.24
N THR A 688 25.07 13.32 0.34
CA THR A 688 25.22 13.11 -1.12
C THR A 688 26.68 13.04 -1.54
N ARG A 689 27.59 13.62 -0.76
CA ARG A 689 29.05 13.47 -0.91
C ARG A 689 29.66 13.20 0.45
N GLN A 690 30.32 12.04 0.57
CA GLN A 690 31.06 11.66 1.77
C GLN A 690 32.34 12.49 1.89
N PRO A 691 32.84 12.78 3.10
CA PRO A 691 34.12 13.43 3.28
C PRO A 691 35.27 12.51 2.85
N GLY A 692 36.23 13.07 2.12
CA GLY A 692 37.50 12.41 1.80
C GLY A 692 38.53 12.60 2.91
N ALA A 693 39.52 11.72 2.95
CA ALA A 693 40.71 11.91 3.79
C ALA A 693 41.47 13.19 3.42
N VAL A 694 42.16 13.78 4.39
CA VAL A 694 42.93 15.02 4.25
C VAL A 694 44.34 14.78 4.79
N ALA A 695 45.34 15.29 4.09
CA ALA A 695 46.72 15.37 4.54
C ALA A 695 47.15 16.85 4.62
N THR A 696 47.95 17.22 5.61
CA THR A 696 48.52 18.57 5.75
C THR A 696 49.78 18.52 6.62
N VAL A 697 50.61 19.57 6.61
CA VAL A 697 51.77 19.68 7.51
C VAL A 697 51.38 20.20 8.88
N ALA A 698 52.26 20.05 9.88
CA ALA A 698 52.10 20.72 11.17
C ALA A 698 52.01 22.25 10.97
N GLY A 699 50.99 22.88 11.56
CA GLY A 699 50.67 24.30 11.34
C GLY A 699 49.76 24.57 10.13
N GLY A 700 49.52 23.57 9.27
CA GLY A 700 48.66 23.67 8.09
C GLY A 700 47.17 23.83 8.40
N VAL A 701 46.36 23.87 7.34
CA VAL A 701 44.89 23.95 7.42
C VAL A 701 44.25 22.73 6.79
N ALA A 702 43.53 21.94 7.58
CA ALA A 702 42.77 20.79 7.10
C ALA A 702 41.28 21.14 6.96
N VAL A 703 40.65 20.73 5.85
CA VAL A 703 39.24 21.02 5.55
C VAL A 703 38.50 19.76 5.14
N PHE A 704 37.55 19.31 5.96
CA PHE A 704 36.62 18.24 5.62
C PHE A 704 35.28 18.82 5.15
N SER A 705 34.73 18.29 4.07
CA SER A 705 33.43 18.71 3.52
C SER A 705 32.53 17.50 3.26
N ALA A 706 31.25 17.61 3.62
CA ALA A 706 30.23 16.60 3.35
C ALA A 706 28.96 17.29 2.82
N ASP A 707 28.56 16.96 1.59
CA ASP A 707 27.38 17.58 0.99
C ASP A 707 26.13 16.91 1.58
N VAL A 708 25.23 17.71 2.17
CA VAL A 708 24.12 17.22 2.99
C VAL A 708 22.77 17.84 2.62
N LEU A 709 21.73 17.01 2.60
CA LEU A 709 20.35 17.38 2.27
C LEU A 709 19.37 16.90 3.34
N GLN A 710 18.19 17.53 3.38
CA GLN A 710 17.07 17.17 4.27
C GLN A 710 17.45 17.16 5.77
N TYR A 711 18.43 17.96 6.20
CA TYR A 711 18.93 18.00 7.58
C TYR A 711 18.48 19.25 8.34
N SER A 712 18.38 19.17 9.68
CA SER A 712 18.21 20.34 10.56
C SER A 712 19.43 20.62 11.43
N SER A 713 20.33 19.65 11.59
CA SER A 713 21.62 19.82 12.24
C SER A 713 22.66 18.85 11.70
N ILE A 714 23.92 19.28 11.71
CA ILE A 714 25.10 18.45 11.48
C ILE A 714 26.04 18.65 12.66
N ARG A 715 26.79 17.60 13.04
CA ARG A 715 27.84 17.69 14.06
C ARG A 715 29.01 16.80 13.72
N TRP A 716 30.18 17.42 13.57
CA TRP A 716 31.44 16.72 13.38
C TRP A 716 31.95 16.10 14.67
N ARG A 717 32.71 15.02 14.51
CA ARG A 717 33.26 14.21 15.59
C ARG A 717 34.69 13.80 15.24
N ARG A 718 35.56 13.77 16.24
CA ARG A 718 36.94 13.23 16.15
C ARG A 718 37.02 11.98 17.01
N ASN A 719 37.39 10.85 16.42
CA ASN A 719 37.36 9.52 17.05
C ASN A 719 36.03 9.26 17.79
N GLN A 720 34.92 9.54 17.10
CA GLN A 720 33.53 9.47 17.59
C GLN A 720 33.11 10.48 18.69
N VAL A 721 34.03 11.28 19.25
CA VAL A 721 33.72 12.34 20.24
C VAL A 721 33.28 13.61 19.52
N SER A 722 32.17 14.23 19.96
CA SER A 722 31.64 15.47 19.36
C SER A 722 32.62 16.64 19.45
N LEU A 723 32.73 17.41 18.37
CA LEU A 723 33.52 18.64 18.30
C LEU A 723 32.66 19.88 18.59
N SER A 724 33.36 20.98 18.90
CA SER A 724 32.83 22.33 19.07
C SER A 724 33.84 23.33 18.53
N ASP A 725 33.37 24.46 18.01
CA ASP A 725 34.22 25.52 17.48
C ASP A 725 35.03 26.20 18.60
N GLY A 726 36.28 26.56 18.31
CA GLY A 726 37.22 27.19 19.23
C GLY A 726 38.60 26.52 19.27
N PRO A 727 39.51 27.01 20.15
CA PRO A 727 40.84 26.42 20.32
C PRO A 727 40.78 25.02 20.95
N THR A 728 41.59 24.10 20.45
CA THR A 728 41.64 22.69 20.89
C THR A 728 42.46 22.44 22.16
N GLY A 729 43.32 23.41 22.52
CA GLY A 729 44.32 23.26 23.57
C GLY A 729 45.65 22.62 23.13
N SER A 730 45.73 22.02 21.93
CA SER A 730 47.01 21.61 21.32
C SER A 730 47.70 22.73 20.54
N GLY A 731 46.95 23.78 20.16
CA GLY A 731 47.42 24.91 19.36
C GLY A 731 46.55 25.16 18.12
N SER A 732 45.83 24.14 17.66
CA SER A 732 44.87 24.25 16.55
C SER A 732 43.56 24.94 16.95
N VAL A 733 42.83 25.43 15.94
CA VAL A 733 41.51 26.06 16.10
C VAL A 733 40.51 25.37 15.18
N ILE A 734 39.42 24.87 15.76
CA ILE A 734 38.32 24.25 15.05
C ILE A 734 37.26 25.30 14.71
N SER A 735 36.73 25.24 13.50
CA SER A 735 35.56 26.01 13.06
C SER A 735 34.68 25.17 12.14
N GLY A 736 33.37 25.40 12.14
CA GLY A 736 32.43 24.64 11.30
C GLY A 736 32.07 23.26 11.84
N ALA A 737 32.32 22.96 13.12
CA ALA A 737 31.96 21.69 13.76
C ALA A 737 30.44 21.40 13.74
N MET A 738 29.60 22.40 13.44
CA MET A 738 28.16 22.25 13.22
C MET A 738 27.69 22.74 11.83
N THR A 739 28.58 22.75 10.83
CA THR A 739 28.25 23.07 9.42
C THR A 739 28.69 21.93 8.47
N PRO A 740 28.29 21.96 7.18
CA PRO A 740 28.76 20.99 6.17
C PRO A 740 30.29 20.92 5.96
N THR A 741 31.04 21.94 6.43
CA THR A 741 32.48 22.08 6.21
C THR A 741 33.19 22.34 7.54
N LEU A 742 33.95 21.35 8.01
CA LEU A 742 34.83 21.44 9.17
C LEU A 742 36.22 21.93 8.74
N THR A 743 36.69 23.02 9.35
CA THR A 743 38.04 23.55 9.15
C THR A 743 38.83 23.47 10.45
N ILE A 744 40.02 22.90 10.38
CA ILE A 744 41.01 22.82 11.46
C ILE A 744 42.20 23.68 11.01
N ALA A 745 42.35 24.87 11.59
CA ALA A 745 43.46 25.77 11.32
C ALA A 745 44.60 25.53 12.33
N ASN A 746 45.85 25.75 11.89
CA ASN A 746 47.05 25.49 12.68
C ASN A 746 47.10 24.02 13.18
N ALA A 747 46.81 23.06 12.30
CA ALA A 747 46.64 21.64 12.63
C ALA A 747 47.89 21.05 13.31
N GLN A 748 47.70 20.27 14.39
CA GLN A 748 48.78 19.71 15.19
C GLN A 748 48.76 18.18 15.17
N SER A 749 49.84 17.53 15.60
CA SER A 749 49.93 16.06 15.65
C SER A 749 48.82 15.40 16.48
N PHE A 750 48.29 16.10 17.48
CA PHE A 750 47.12 15.69 18.28
C PHE A 750 45.79 15.68 17.52
N ASP A 751 45.73 16.23 16.30
CA ASP A 751 44.56 16.24 15.43
C ASP A 751 44.58 15.11 14.38
N ALA A 752 45.69 14.38 14.21
CA ALA A 752 45.73 13.20 13.35
C ALA A 752 44.80 12.10 13.89
N ALA A 753 43.64 11.91 13.23
CA ALA A 753 42.52 11.14 13.76
C ALA A 753 41.48 10.80 12.68
N GLY A 754 40.51 9.93 13.01
CA GLY A 754 39.31 9.71 12.20
C GLY A 754 38.23 10.74 12.51
N TYR A 755 37.72 11.41 11.48
CA TYR A 755 36.65 12.41 11.54
C TYR A 755 35.38 11.89 10.89
N ASP A 756 34.22 12.07 11.52
CA ASP A 756 32.92 11.73 10.95
C ASP A 756 31.85 12.77 11.32
N ALA A 757 30.86 12.95 10.46
CA ALA A 757 29.74 13.86 10.66
C ALA A 757 28.46 13.09 10.98
N VAL A 758 27.78 13.48 12.07
CA VAL A 758 26.41 13.04 12.37
C VAL A 758 25.44 14.07 11.80
N VAL A 759 24.54 13.63 10.93
CA VAL A 759 23.57 14.49 10.21
C VAL A 759 22.16 14.10 10.65
N THR A 760 21.39 15.04 11.17
CA THR A 760 20.14 14.75 11.90
C THR A 760 19.00 15.67 11.48
N ASN A 761 17.77 15.13 11.49
CA ASN A 761 16.53 15.87 11.41
C ASN A 761 15.44 15.23 12.30
N ALA A 762 14.17 15.63 12.12
CA ALA A 762 13.02 15.10 12.85
C ALA A 762 12.65 13.63 12.55
N CYS A 763 13.25 13.03 11.51
CA CYS A 763 13.02 11.64 11.09
C CYS A 763 14.17 10.69 11.47
N ALA A 764 15.42 11.08 11.23
CA ALA A 764 16.57 10.21 11.47
C ALA A 764 17.86 10.97 11.82
N SER A 765 18.83 10.21 12.34
CA SER A 765 20.20 10.66 12.60
C SER A 765 21.16 9.67 11.93
N ILE A 766 21.77 10.09 10.81
CA ILE A 766 22.71 9.28 10.01
C ILE A 766 24.15 9.72 10.26
N ARG A 767 25.12 8.94 9.76
CA ARG A 767 26.55 9.22 9.89
C ARG A 767 27.25 9.19 8.53
N SER A 768 28.28 10.01 8.36
CA SER A 768 29.20 9.87 7.25
C SER A 768 30.09 8.63 7.41
N LEU A 769 30.80 8.29 6.34
CA LEU A 769 32.04 7.52 6.45
C LEU A 769 33.05 8.32 7.27
N SER A 770 33.99 7.61 7.92
CA SER A 770 35.08 8.27 8.63
C SER A 770 36.19 8.63 7.65
N ALA A 771 36.55 9.91 7.60
CA ALA A 771 37.68 10.44 6.86
C ALA A 771 38.87 10.64 7.80
N THR A 772 40.08 10.28 7.40
CA THR A 772 41.28 10.47 8.22
C THR A 772 41.91 11.84 8.00
N LEU A 773 42.34 12.50 9.08
CA LEU A 773 43.39 13.51 9.02
C LEU A 773 44.74 12.81 9.22
N ALA A 774 45.64 12.92 8.25
CA ALA A 774 47.05 12.65 8.42
C ALA A 774 47.80 13.98 8.57
N LEU A 775 48.76 14.03 9.51
CA LEU A 775 49.84 15.01 9.41
C LEU A 775 51.01 14.38 8.68
N VAL A 776 51.53 15.09 7.69
CA VAL A 776 52.81 14.79 7.04
C VAL A 776 53.88 15.61 7.74
N ALA A 777 55.05 15.02 7.98
CA ALA A 777 56.16 15.74 8.57
C ALA A 777 56.93 16.52 7.49
N PRO A 778 57.33 17.79 7.73
CA PRO A 778 58.31 18.46 6.87
C PRO A 778 59.56 17.59 6.73
N GLY A 779 59.99 17.32 5.51
CA GLY A 779 61.09 16.42 5.17
C GLY A 779 60.73 14.94 4.93
N ASP A 780 59.49 14.49 5.18
CA ASP A 780 59.03 13.12 4.85
C ASP A 780 58.67 13.01 3.36
N LEU A 781 59.66 13.27 2.50
CA LEU A 781 59.52 13.37 1.04
C LEU A 781 59.34 12.01 0.34
N ASN A 782 59.38 10.90 1.07
CA ASN A 782 58.88 9.62 0.58
C ASN A 782 57.46 9.27 1.09
N CYS A 783 56.95 10.01 2.08
CA CYS A 783 55.67 9.81 2.75
C CYS A 783 55.51 8.40 3.39
N ASP A 784 56.58 7.85 4.00
CA ASP A 784 56.48 6.63 4.81
C ASP A 784 55.99 6.89 6.25
N GLY A 785 55.96 8.16 6.68
CA GLY A 785 55.53 8.61 8.00
C GLY A 785 56.69 8.90 8.97
N ALA A 786 57.95 8.85 8.54
CA ALA A 786 59.10 9.14 9.37
C ALA A 786 60.23 9.84 8.61
N VAL A 787 60.48 11.12 8.87
CA VAL A 787 61.65 11.87 8.33
C VAL A 787 62.95 11.14 8.67
N ASN A 788 63.56 10.50 7.68
CA ASN A 788 64.70 9.60 7.89
C ASN A 788 65.68 9.59 6.71
N ILE A 789 66.74 8.78 6.80
CA ILE A 789 67.79 8.73 5.76
C ILE A 789 67.27 8.33 4.36
N LEU A 790 66.11 7.66 4.30
CA LEU A 790 65.41 7.33 3.06
C LEU A 790 64.91 8.58 2.30
N ASP A 791 64.63 9.69 2.99
CA ASP A 791 64.14 10.95 2.41
C ASP A 791 65.22 11.78 1.71
N ILE A 792 66.51 11.48 1.92
CA ILE A 792 67.61 12.18 1.24
C ILE A 792 67.50 12.03 -0.29
N THR A 793 67.13 10.84 -0.78
CA THR A 793 67.03 10.60 -2.22
C THR A 793 65.82 11.31 -2.85
N PRO A 794 64.61 11.26 -2.26
CA PRO A 794 63.50 12.15 -2.59
C PRO A 794 63.83 13.64 -2.57
N LEU A 795 64.49 14.17 -1.54
CA LEU A 795 64.85 15.60 -1.50
C LEU A 795 65.81 15.96 -2.64
N VAL A 796 66.88 15.17 -2.84
CA VAL A 796 67.79 15.40 -3.96
C VAL A 796 67.06 15.35 -5.30
N LEU A 797 66.06 14.48 -5.47
CA LEU A 797 65.23 14.43 -6.67
C LEU A 797 64.31 15.67 -6.81
N ALA A 798 63.64 16.08 -5.72
CA ALA A 798 62.81 17.28 -5.68
C ALA A 798 63.57 18.54 -6.08
N LEU A 799 64.82 18.67 -5.61
CA LEU A 799 65.67 19.84 -5.87
C LEU A 799 66.25 19.89 -7.29
N ILE A 800 66.49 18.75 -7.95
CA ILE A 800 67.12 18.70 -9.29
C ILE A 800 66.13 18.48 -10.43
N ASP A 801 65.00 17.80 -10.18
CA ASP A 801 63.90 17.62 -11.13
C ASP A 801 62.56 17.44 -10.37
N PRO A 802 61.88 18.55 -10.01
CA PRO A 802 60.53 18.53 -9.44
C PRO A 802 59.52 17.69 -10.23
N THR A 803 59.71 17.56 -11.55
CA THR A 803 58.82 16.79 -12.45
C THR A 803 59.01 15.30 -12.27
N ALA A 804 60.27 14.85 -12.17
CA ALA A 804 60.60 13.46 -11.86
C ALA A 804 60.22 13.09 -10.43
N TYR A 805 60.40 14.01 -9.46
CA TYR A 805 59.90 13.83 -8.10
C TYR A 805 58.38 13.60 -8.08
N ALA A 806 57.60 14.49 -8.70
CA ALA A 806 56.13 14.36 -8.75
C ALA A 806 55.65 13.10 -9.51
N ALA A 807 56.44 12.61 -10.47
CA ALA A 807 56.16 11.34 -11.17
C ALA A 807 56.52 10.10 -10.33
N GLN A 808 57.51 10.18 -9.44
CA GLN A 808 57.98 9.07 -8.59
C GLN A 808 57.22 8.99 -7.25
N TYR A 809 56.79 10.12 -6.70
CA TYR A 809 56.07 10.24 -5.43
C TYR A 809 54.70 10.93 -5.59
N PRO A 810 53.79 10.43 -6.45
CA PRO A 810 52.55 11.12 -6.86
C PRO A 810 51.48 11.31 -5.76
N GLY A 811 51.75 10.87 -4.53
CA GLY A 811 50.91 11.11 -3.35
C GLY A 811 51.56 12.00 -2.29
N CYS A 812 52.76 12.52 -2.55
CA CYS A 812 53.60 13.23 -1.58
C CYS A 812 53.89 14.65 -2.11
N ASP A 813 53.32 15.66 -1.46
CA ASP A 813 53.44 17.05 -1.92
C ASP A 813 54.90 17.53 -1.83
N ILE A 814 55.44 18.10 -2.90
CA ILE A 814 56.81 18.60 -2.92
C ILE A 814 57.02 19.73 -1.90
N ALA A 815 55.96 20.47 -1.55
CA ALA A 815 56.00 21.56 -0.59
C ALA A 815 56.39 21.14 0.84
N ILE A 816 56.34 19.84 1.19
CA ILE A 816 56.88 19.37 2.48
C ILE A 816 58.43 19.34 2.50
N GLY A 817 59.06 19.57 1.35
CA GLY A 817 60.51 19.76 1.19
C GLY A 817 60.97 21.21 1.37
N ASP A 818 60.04 22.16 1.53
CA ASP A 818 60.33 23.48 2.11
C ASP A 818 60.34 23.29 3.62
N ILE A 819 61.53 23.41 4.21
CA ILE A 819 61.83 23.15 5.62
C ILE A 819 62.41 24.42 6.27
N ASN A 820 62.68 25.46 5.47
CA ASN A 820 63.03 26.78 5.93
C ASN A 820 61.81 27.73 6.06
N ASP A 821 60.67 27.39 5.45
CA ASP A 821 59.38 28.10 5.45
C ASP A 821 59.44 29.48 4.73
N ASP A 822 60.21 29.57 3.63
CA ASP A 822 60.24 30.77 2.75
C ASP A 822 59.33 30.71 1.51
N GLY A 823 58.71 29.54 1.26
CA GLY A 823 57.78 29.29 0.16
C GLY A 823 58.40 28.63 -1.07
N ASN A 824 59.66 28.17 -1.01
CA ASN A 824 60.40 27.55 -2.11
C ASN A 824 61.09 26.27 -1.63
N VAL A 825 61.11 25.24 -2.49
CA VAL A 825 61.84 23.98 -2.26
C VAL A 825 63.17 24.07 -2.99
N ASP A 826 64.23 24.38 -2.25
CA ASP A 826 65.45 25.01 -2.77
C ASP A 826 66.73 24.50 -2.04
N VAL A 827 67.93 24.86 -2.52
CA VAL A 827 69.21 24.48 -1.90
C VAL A 827 69.34 24.94 -0.43
N LEU A 828 68.55 25.94 -0.01
CA LEU A 828 68.48 26.43 1.36
C LEU A 828 67.90 25.38 2.33
N ASP A 829 66.99 24.52 1.89
CA ASP A 829 66.32 23.49 2.72
C ASP A 829 67.23 22.34 3.13
N ILE A 830 68.34 22.13 2.41
CA ILE A 830 69.29 21.04 2.69
C ILE A 830 69.83 21.13 4.14
N ASN A 831 70.05 22.34 4.66
CA ASN A 831 70.59 22.52 6.02
C ASN A 831 69.54 22.27 7.12
N PRO A 832 68.31 22.86 7.06
CA PRO A 832 67.20 22.47 7.92
C PRO A 832 66.87 20.97 7.86
N PHE A 833 66.85 20.37 6.67
CA PHE A 833 66.61 18.94 6.50
C PHE A 833 67.65 18.07 7.20
N VAL A 834 68.95 18.38 7.03
CA VAL A 834 70.04 17.69 7.74
C VAL A 834 69.94 17.88 9.26
N ALA A 835 69.36 18.98 9.74
CA ALA A 835 69.09 19.16 11.17
C ALA A 835 67.94 18.27 11.67
N LEU A 836 66.86 18.08 10.90
CA LEU A 836 65.80 17.11 11.23
C LEU A 836 66.36 15.68 11.31
N LEU A 837 67.15 15.27 10.31
CA LEU A 837 67.80 13.96 10.27
C LEU A 837 68.81 13.72 11.42
N ALA A 838 69.28 14.78 12.07
CA ALA A 838 70.17 14.69 13.23
C ALA A 838 69.43 14.51 14.58
N GLY A 839 68.09 14.55 14.59
CA GLY A 839 67.26 14.38 15.78
C GLY A 839 66.99 15.68 16.55
N GLY A 840 66.41 16.68 15.86
CA GLY A 840 65.88 17.91 16.47
C GLY A 840 64.56 17.71 17.24
#